data_AF-A0A2X2UDX4-F1
#
_entry.id   AF-A0A2X2UDX4-F1
#
_cell.length_a   1.000
_cell.length_b   1.000
_cell.length_c   1.000
_cell.angle_alpha   90.00
_cell.angle_beta   90.00
_cell.angle_gamma   90.00
#
_symmetry.space_group_name_H-M   'P 1'
#
loop_
_entity.id
_entity.type
_entity.pdbx_description
1 polymer ?
#
loop_
_entity_poly.entity_id
_entity_poly.type
_entity_poly.pdbx_seq_one_letter_code
_entity_poly.pdbx_strand_id
1 'polypeptide(L)'
;MGNKKKRVNTDPTLSAIRDIFHENLQLANKVQRKTRTDIITKLDLTEKFCNRRIKAVAHLMPEMKARYSDTYPEIDIMNEFADIASLPILTYDIIDAESYLCLGAAIWMLDQIWEEHEMQELCDLLPADCDYVEMPDIYDTRFSYDFIERMLYVIQNRYGETNRHVVPPDIFSKKDDSIFHAVLDLVPDIAKEMAAAQLKTKFWEWADLYFKALNPLMYEMRKRDKALDRLTKQIDGFKGKVASKKPTLPLTTPLPLLGNPPVNSTKREAEMLLNQINKAEDEHNEISKKIGDFRFSSLQAGSMRKYHLEQFMGADFAEAMCNFPIEDPYELCFAILYLFDQDDDYAWVYSFMTGVICRAATMLPWGFERYDEENDGFWFDDGDWIPSMPLNPEWYETKYTGRRYEDDEDDPHEVSIAQIIYEHTGAILPRNMHRFDDAFRPLKKRGMKPSEANMVCALMNVLGEASRQRQYVPDIEEDFDWDDFVQEEEPEENSIAEENERLKKELAQLKEQAKKANYSLSRENRELKEKLEKAESAAGEMTQELADLREIVFNQQNVVEDKKEETKTTFPYHTTRRLVAFGGHDSWLREIKFKVPDVRFMGEDISSPEIIRRADVVWIQTNCIGHKSYYGIIDLARKYGRKVRYFKYASATKCAEQVVEEENTDK
;
A
#
# COMPACT_ATOMS: atom_id res chain seq x y z
N MET A 1 -2.12 56.89 14.80
CA MET A 1 -2.55 56.37 13.47
C MET A 1 -2.33 54.87 13.48
N GLY A 2 -3.38 54.10 13.75
CA GLY A 2 -3.31 52.64 13.83
C GLY A 2 -3.40 52.02 12.43
N ASN A 3 -2.36 51.31 12.02
CA ASN A 3 -2.36 50.51 10.80
C ASN A 3 -3.39 49.37 10.91
N LYS A 4 -4.59 49.60 10.37
CA LYS A 4 -5.53 48.53 10.03
C LYS A 4 -4.86 47.65 8.98
N LYS A 5 -4.42 46.45 9.39
CA LYS A 5 -4.12 45.35 8.46
C LYS A 5 -5.32 45.18 7.54
N LYS A 6 -5.14 45.43 6.24
CA LYS A 6 -6.07 45.02 5.19
C LYS A 6 -6.35 43.53 5.38
N ARG A 7 -7.57 43.17 5.74
CA ARG A 7 -8.05 41.78 5.61
C ARG A 7 -7.93 41.43 4.14
N VAL A 8 -7.05 40.48 3.81
CA VAL A 8 -7.00 39.85 2.50
C VAL A 8 -8.38 39.23 2.28
N ASN A 9 -9.04 39.61 1.19
CA ASN A 9 -10.33 39.06 0.80
C ASN A 9 -10.06 37.64 0.27
N THR A 10 -10.01 36.66 1.17
CA THR A 10 -9.82 35.25 0.80
C THR A 10 -11.12 34.72 0.21
N ASP A 11 -11.06 34.16 -1.00
CA ASP A 11 -12.17 33.47 -1.64
C ASP A 11 -12.76 32.43 -0.66
N PRO A 12 -14.05 32.53 -0.28
CA PRO A 12 -14.68 31.64 0.68
C PRO A 12 -14.65 30.17 0.23
N THR A 13 -14.68 29.90 -1.08
CA THR A 13 -14.60 28.53 -1.62
C THR A 13 -13.21 27.94 -1.36
N LEU A 14 -12.15 28.71 -1.65
CA LEU A 14 -10.78 28.29 -1.42
C LEU A 14 -10.48 28.07 0.07
N SER A 15 -11.09 28.89 0.95
CA SER A 15 -10.97 28.69 2.40
C SER A 15 -11.59 27.37 2.83
N ALA A 16 -12.81 27.07 2.38
CA ALA A 16 -13.50 25.83 2.74
C ALA A 16 -12.75 24.58 2.25
N ILE A 17 -12.24 24.61 1.00
CA ILE A 17 -11.42 23.51 0.46
C ILE A 17 -10.16 23.30 1.33
N ARG A 18 -9.48 24.39 1.71
CA ARG A 18 -8.29 24.31 2.57
C ARG A 18 -8.62 23.71 3.93
N ASP A 19 -9.76 24.06 4.52
CA ASP A 19 -10.19 23.55 5.82
C ASP A 19 -10.39 22.03 5.76
N ILE A 20 -11.04 21.52 4.71
CA ILE A 20 -11.24 20.06 4.49
C ILE A 20 -9.90 19.34 4.32
N PHE A 21 -9.00 19.86 3.47
CA PHE A 21 -7.66 19.30 3.32
C PHE A 21 -6.91 19.26 4.65
N HIS A 22 -7.04 20.31 5.47
CA HIS A 22 -6.39 20.37 6.78
C HIS A 22 -6.96 19.32 7.75
N GLU A 23 -8.28 19.12 7.77
CA GLU A 23 -8.93 18.09 8.59
C GLU A 23 -8.46 16.68 8.21
N ASN A 24 -8.46 16.35 6.92
CA ASN A 24 -7.99 15.05 6.44
C ASN A 24 -6.49 14.85 6.68
N LEU A 25 -5.67 15.89 6.53
CA LEU A 25 -4.25 15.85 6.87
C LEU A 25 -4.02 15.61 8.37
N GLN A 26 -4.86 16.17 9.26
CA GLN A 26 -4.78 15.88 10.69
C GLN A 26 -5.11 14.41 11.00
N LEU A 27 -6.07 13.81 10.29
CA LEU A 27 -6.38 12.39 10.41
C LEU A 27 -5.20 11.52 9.96
N ALA A 28 -4.61 11.80 8.79
CA ALA A 28 -3.42 11.11 8.32
C ALA A 28 -2.26 11.24 9.32
N ASN A 29 -1.98 12.43 9.84
CA ASN A 29 -0.96 12.63 10.88
C ASN A 29 -1.21 11.81 12.16
N LYS A 30 -2.47 11.62 12.56
CA LYS A 30 -2.82 10.74 13.70
C LYS A 30 -2.51 9.27 13.39
N VAL A 31 -2.75 8.83 12.15
CA VAL A 31 -2.43 7.46 11.70
C VAL A 31 -0.91 7.26 11.66
N GLN A 32 -0.16 8.18 11.06
CA GLN A 32 1.31 8.17 11.01
C GLN A 32 1.94 7.97 12.40
N ARG A 33 1.47 8.75 13.38
CA ARG A 33 1.97 8.65 14.78
C ARG A 33 1.74 7.27 15.40
N LYS A 34 0.71 6.54 14.95
CA LYS A 34 0.42 5.18 15.42
C LYS A 34 1.25 4.12 14.69
N THR A 35 1.40 4.25 13.37
CA THR A 35 2.05 3.23 12.53
C THR A 35 3.57 3.38 12.45
N ARG A 36 4.12 4.54 12.79
CA ARG A 36 5.56 4.90 12.62
C ARG A 36 6.04 4.85 11.17
N THR A 37 5.13 4.82 10.20
CA THR A 37 5.43 4.87 8.77
C THR A 37 5.21 6.29 8.26
N ASP A 38 6.10 6.80 7.41
CA ASP A 38 5.96 8.13 6.82
C ASP A 38 4.91 8.16 5.68
N ILE A 39 3.64 8.08 6.06
CA ILE A 39 2.52 8.09 5.12
C ILE A 39 2.31 9.47 4.49
N ILE A 40 2.72 10.55 5.17
CA ILE A 40 2.54 11.92 4.64
C ILE A 40 3.36 12.12 3.38
N THR A 41 4.63 11.70 3.40
CA THR A 41 5.50 11.80 2.22
C THR A 41 5.08 10.78 1.16
N LYS A 42 4.82 9.52 1.55
CA LYS A 42 4.45 8.45 0.60
C LYS A 42 3.14 8.70 -0.16
N LEU A 43 2.22 9.49 0.39
CA LEU A 43 0.89 9.72 -0.18
C LEU A 43 0.71 11.14 -0.74
N ASP A 44 1.80 11.85 -0.99
CA ASP A 44 1.79 13.23 -1.50
C ASP A 44 0.93 14.20 -0.68
N LEU A 45 0.96 14.03 0.65
CA LEU A 45 0.23 14.84 1.62
C LEU A 45 1.11 15.92 2.28
N THR A 46 2.31 16.15 1.75
CA THR A 46 3.17 17.27 2.20
C THR A 46 2.49 18.61 1.93
N GLU A 47 2.83 19.63 2.70
CA GLU A 47 2.23 20.97 2.54
C GLU A 47 2.41 21.52 1.11
N LYS A 48 3.54 21.22 0.48
CA LYS A 48 3.85 21.63 -0.90
C LYS A 48 2.82 21.06 -1.89
N PHE A 49 2.62 19.75 -1.87
CA PHE A 49 1.69 19.06 -2.78
C PHE A 49 0.24 19.38 -2.44
N CYS A 50 -0.16 19.37 -1.16
CA CYS A 50 -1.50 19.76 -0.73
C CYS A 50 -1.86 21.17 -1.23
N ASN A 51 -0.95 22.14 -1.16
CA ASN A 51 -1.20 23.49 -1.66
C ASN A 51 -1.43 23.53 -3.19
N ARG A 52 -0.73 22.69 -3.97
CA ARG A 52 -0.96 22.58 -5.43
C ARG A 52 -2.29 21.89 -5.74
N ARG A 53 -2.62 20.81 -5.02
CA ARG A 53 -3.88 20.07 -5.13
C ARG A 53 -5.08 20.94 -4.79
N ILE A 54 -5.01 21.75 -3.72
CA ILE A 54 -6.07 22.70 -3.33
C ILE A 54 -6.38 23.69 -4.47
N LYS A 55 -5.35 24.20 -5.16
CA LYS A 55 -5.54 25.12 -6.29
C LYS A 55 -6.24 24.41 -7.46
N ALA A 56 -5.82 23.20 -7.78
CA ALA A 56 -6.44 22.40 -8.84
C ALA A 56 -7.92 22.09 -8.56
N VAL A 57 -8.22 21.64 -7.34
CA VAL A 57 -9.60 21.40 -6.88
C VAL A 57 -10.42 22.69 -6.96
N ALA A 58 -9.88 23.82 -6.52
CA ALA A 58 -10.57 25.10 -6.59
C ALA A 58 -10.84 25.55 -8.04
N HIS A 59 -9.93 25.26 -8.97
CA HIS A 59 -10.10 25.58 -10.39
C HIS A 59 -11.20 24.73 -11.04
N LEU A 60 -11.25 23.42 -10.78
CA LEU A 60 -12.26 22.52 -11.34
C LEU A 60 -13.61 22.56 -10.61
N MET A 61 -13.67 23.17 -9.43
CA MET A 61 -14.88 23.27 -8.59
C MET A 61 -16.12 23.89 -9.30
N PRO A 62 -16.01 24.97 -10.09
CA PRO A 62 -17.18 25.56 -10.76
C PRO A 62 -17.83 24.59 -11.75
N GLU A 63 -17.03 23.88 -12.54
CA GLU A 63 -17.54 22.88 -13.48
C GLU A 63 -18.14 21.67 -12.75
N MET A 64 -17.48 21.21 -11.68
CA MET A 64 -18.00 20.14 -10.82
C MET A 64 -19.39 20.48 -10.27
N LYS A 65 -19.58 21.72 -9.77
CA LYS A 65 -20.89 22.19 -9.31
C LYS A 65 -21.91 22.26 -10.44
N ALA A 66 -21.52 22.84 -11.58
CA ALA A 66 -22.41 22.98 -12.73
C ALA A 66 -22.93 21.64 -13.25
N ARG A 67 -22.10 20.58 -13.23
CA ARG A 67 -22.49 19.24 -13.69
C ARG A 67 -23.37 18.50 -12.68
N TYR A 68 -23.08 18.62 -11.38
CA TYR A 68 -23.61 17.66 -10.39
C TYR A 68 -24.53 18.25 -9.32
N SER A 69 -24.50 19.55 -9.03
CA SER A 69 -25.29 20.11 -7.93
C SER A 69 -26.81 20.01 -8.14
N ASP A 70 -27.29 20.22 -9.37
CA ASP A 70 -28.73 20.12 -9.67
C ASP A 70 -29.19 18.66 -9.78
N THR A 71 -28.35 17.79 -10.33
CA THR A 71 -28.63 16.35 -10.50
C THR A 71 -28.63 15.60 -9.17
N TYR A 72 -27.75 16.00 -8.24
CA TYR A 72 -27.54 15.34 -6.94
C TYR A 72 -27.70 16.32 -5.77
N PRO A 73 -28.92 16.85 -5.52
CA PRO A 73 -29.16 17.87 -4.49
C PRO A 73 -28.95 17.37 -3.06
N GLU A 74 -28.86 16.05 -2.88
CA GLU A 74 -28.57 15.43 -1.60
C GLU A 74 -27.08 15.47 -1.22
N ILE A 75 -26.21 15.69 -2.21
CA ILE A 75 -24.74 15.67 -2.08
C ILE A 75 -24.23 17.11 -2.06
N ASP A 76 -23.42 17.45 -1.05
CA ASP A 76 -22.65 18.69 -1.08
C ASP A 76 -21.42 18.48 -1.98
N ILE A 77 -21.57 18.82 -3.25
CA ILE A 77 -20.54 18.61 -4.28
C ILE A 77 -19.19 19.26 -3.90
N MET A 78 -19.22 20.40 -3.21
CA MET A 78 -17.98 21.08 -2.82
C MET A 78 -17.24 20.29 -1.76
N ASN A 79 -17.96 19.92 -0.69
CA ASN A 79 -17.40 19.12 0.38
C ASN A 79 -16.96 17.76 -0.14
N GLU A 80 -17.77 17.08 -0.95
CA GLU A 80 -17.46 15.76 -1.49
C GLU A 80 -16.20 15.78 -2.35
N PHE A 81 -16.10 16.71 -3.31
CA PHE A 81 -14.96 16.77 -4.22
C PHE A 81 -13.66 17.13 -3.49
N ALA A 82 -13.71 18.08 -2.54
CA ALA A 82 -12.56 18.43 -1.73
C ALA A 82 -12.14 17.30 -0.77
N ASP A 83 -13.11 16.55 -0.24
CA ASP A 83 -12.85 15.42 0.66
C ASP A 83 -12.08 14.33 -0.09
N ILE A 84 -12.63 13.82 -1.20
CA ILE A 84 -11.98 12.75 -1.97
C ILE A 84 -10.62 13.16 -2.56
N ALA A 85 -10.44 14.44 -2.89
CA ALA A 85 -9.18 14.96 -3.40
C ALA A 85 -8.11 15.12 -2.31
N SER A 86 -8.45 14.96 -1.02
CA SER A 86 -7.52 15.07 0.12
C SER A 86 -7.37 13.76 0.90
N LEU A 87 -8.03 12.69 0.48
CA LEU A 87 -7.89 11.38 1.11
C LEU A 87 -6.47 10.81 0.93
N PRO A 88 -5.98 10.02 1.91
CA PRO A 88 -4.74 9.26 1.80
C PRO A 88 -4.93 8.02 0.90
N ILE A 89 -5.15 8.24 -0.40
CA ILE A 89 -5.35 7.21 -1.43
C ILE A 89 -4.05 6.92 -2.19
N LEU A 90 -4.08 5.95 -3.11
CA LEU A 90 -2.95 5.63 -4.00
C LEU A 90 -2.44 6.88 -4.73
N THR A 91 -1.12 7.04 -4.77
CA THR A 91 -0.44 8.05 -5.58
C THR A 91 -0.02 7.44 -6.91
N TYR A 92 0.36 8.31 -7.86
CA TYR A 92 0.90 7.86 -9.13
C TYR A 92 2.20 7.07 -8.96
N ASP A 93 3.04 7.42 -7.97
CA ASP A 93 4.26 6.65 -7.64
C ASP A 93 3.96 5.23 -7.17
N ILE A 94 2.91 5.05 -6.36
CA ILE A 94 2.50 3.70 -5.94
C ILE A 94 1.92 2.94 -7.13
N ILE A 95 1.12 3.59 -7.97
CA ILE A 95 0.57 2.96 -9.18
C ILE A 95 1.70 2.51 -10.11
N ASP A 96 2.73 3.34 -10.30
CA ASP A 96 3.88 3.00 -11.13
C ASP A 96 4.72 1.87 -10.55
N ALA A 97 5.01 1.91 -9.24
CA ALA A 97 5.77 0.85 -8.58
C ALA A 97 5.10 -0.53 -8.67
N GLU A 98 3.76 -0.56 -8.62
CA GLU A 98 3.01 -1.81 -8.64
C GLU A 98 2.71 -2.30 -10.07
N SER A 99 2.44 -1.39 -11.01
CA SER A 99 1.92 -1.71 -12.36
C SER A 99 2.69 -1.11 -13.53
N TYR A 100 3.91 -0.59 -13.31
CA TYR A 100 4.81 -0.01 -14.33
C TYR A 100 4.09 0.93 -15.32
N LEU A 101 3.46 1.96 -14.78
CA LEU A 101 2.82 3.02 -15.56
C LEU A 101 3.79 3.68 -16.53
N CYS A 102 5.01 4.00 -16.08
CA CYS A 102 6.03 4.62 -16.91
C CYS A 102 6.47 3.73 -18.07
N LEU A 103 6.43 2.40 -17.91
CA LEU A 103 6.71 1.45 -19.00
C LEU A 103 5.59 1.47 -20.04
N GLY A 104 4.33 1.55 -19.62
CA GLY A 104 3.21 1.74 -20.53
C GLY A 104 3.36 3.04 -21.34
N ALA A 105 3.74 4.14 -20.68
CA ALA A 105 4.03 5.41 -21.36
C ALA A 105 5.20 5.30 -22.34
N ALA A 106 6.27 4.58 -21.97
CA ALA A 106 7.46 4.36 -22.81
C ALA A 106 7.09 3.70 -24.13
N ILE A 107 6.39 2.57 -24.05
CA ILE A 107 5.98 1.80 -25.24
C ILE A 107 5.05 2.63 -26.13
N TRP A 108 4.09 3.36 -25.55
CA TRP A 108 3.23 4.25 -26.33
C TRP A 108 4.02 5.30 -27.11
N MET A 109 4.95 6.00 -26.44
CA MET A 109 5.77 7.01 -27.10
C MET A 109 6.65 6.41 -28.21
N LEU A 110 7.21 5.21 -27.99
CA LEU A 110 7.97 4.49 -29.01
C LEU A 110 7.11 4.19 -30.24
N ASP A 111 5.87 3.73 -30.05
CA ASP A 111 4.94 3.45 -31.14
C ASP A 111 4.61 4.72 -31.93
N GLN A 112 4.35 5.85 -31.25
CA GLN A 112 4.06 7.12 -31.92
C GLN A 112 5.25 7.66 -32.72
N ILE A 113 6.48 7.54 -32.18
CA ILE A 113 7.69 8.00 -32.88
C ILE A 113 7.97 7.09 -34.08
N TRP A 114 7.82 5.78 -33.92
CA TRP A 114 8.04 4.79 -34.98
C TRP A 114 7.14 5.01 -36.20
N GLU A 115 5.88 5.42 -36.00
CA GLU A 115 4.92 5.61 -37.10
C GLU A 115 5.20 6.85 -37.98
N GLU A 116 5.84 7.88 -37.43
CA GLU A 116 5.97 9.20 -38.09
C GLU A 116 7.42 9.60 -38.40
N HIS A 117 8.42 9.11 -37.65
CA HIS A 117 9.80 9.57 -37.74
C HIS A 117 10.80 8.48 -38.14
N GLU A 118 11.94 8.91 -38.70
CA GLU A 118 13.11 8.04 -38.82
C GLU A 118 13.71 7.81 -37.43
N MET A 119 13.63 6.58 -36.93
CA MET A 119 14.08 6.15 -35.59
C MET A 119 15.51 6.53 -35.21
N GLN A 120 16.34 6.93 -36.18
CA GLN A 120 17.72 7.35 -35.96
C GLN A 120 17.82 8.54 -34.99
N GLU A 121 16.93 9.53 -35.11
CA GLU A 121 16.96 10.71 -34.24
C GLU A 121 16.68 10.33 -32.78
N LEU A 122 15.74 9.39 -32.56
CA LEU A 122 15.48 8.85 -31.23
C LEU A 122 16.69 8.07 -30.69
N CYS A 123 17.32 7.22 -31.50
CA CYS A 123 18.51 6.48 -31.12
C CYS A 123 19.67 7.40 -30.68
N ASP A 124 19.83 8.54 -31.36
CA ASP A 124 20.87 9.52 -31.05
C ASP A 124 20.60 10.27 -29.72
N LEU A 125 19.33 10.38 -29.31
CA LEU A 125 18.93 11.00 -28.04
C LEU A 125 19.00 10.03 -26.86
N LEU A 126 18.71 8.74 -27.08
CA LEU A 126 18.68 7.75 -26.01
C LEU A 126 20.09 7.48 -25.46
N PRO A 127 20.26 7.36 -24.13
CA PRO A 127 21.56 7.07 -23.54
C PRO A 127 22.08 5.70 -23.99
N ALA A 128 23.40 5.62 -24.21
CA ALA A 128 24.06 4.37 -24.59
C ALA A 128 24.09 3.36 -23.42
N ASP A 129 24.30 3.87 -22.20
CA ASP A 129 24.31 3.11 -20.95
C ASP A 129 23.28 3.72 -20.00
N CYS A 130 22.47 2.87 -19.37
CA CYS A 130 21.50 3.27 -18.36
C CYS A 130 21.94 2.78 -16.98
N ASP A 131 21.73 3.58 -15.93
CA ASP A 131 21.75 3.03 -14.58
C ASP A 131 20.56 2.07 -14.41
N TYR A 132 20.76 0.99 -13.66
CA TYR A 132 19.78 -0.08 -13.39
C TYR A 132 18.32 0.38 -13.47
N VAL A 133 17.55 -0.06 -14.47
CA VAL A 133 16.10 0.20 -14.56
C VAL A 133 15.37 -1.04 -14.08
N GLU A 134 14.43 -0.88 -13.15
CA GLU A 134 13.56 -2.00 -12.77
C GLU A 134 12.46 -2.13 -13.83
N MET A 135 12.46 -3.23 -14.58
CA MET A 135 11.49 -3.55 -15.62
C MET A 135 11.12 -5.03 -15.47
N PRO A 136 9.83 -5.41 -15.62
CA PRO A 136 9.47 -6.82 -15.64
C PRO A 136 10.03 -7.49 -16.90
N ASP A 137 10.10 -8.82 -16.89
CA ASP A 137 10.48 -9.59 -18.07
C ASP A 137 9.45 -9.37 -19.19
N ILE A 138 9.85 -8.62 -20.22
CA ILE A 138 9.01 -8.27 -21.36
C ILE A 138 9.65 -8.67 -22.68
N TYR A 139 8.81 -9.13 -23.61
CA TYR A 139 9.21 -9.54 -24.95
C TYR A 139 8.33 -8.83 -25.97
N ASP A 140 8.80 -7.66 -26.40
CA ASP A 140 8.11 -6.91 -27.45
C ASP A 140 8.51 -7.40 -28.84
N THR A 141 7.54 -7.42 -29.76
CA THR A 141 7.75 -7.90 -31.13
C THR A 141 8.30 -6.85 -32.08
N ARG A 142 8.28 -5.56 -31.67
CA ARG A 142 8.72 -4.41 -32.45
C ARG A 142 10.05 -3.85 -31.94
N PHE A 143 10.18 -3.66 -30.63
CA PHE A 143 11.34 -3.03 -29.99
C PHE A 143 12.23 -4.03 -29.25
N SER A 144 13.49 -3.66 -29.04
CA SER A 144 14.41 -4.46 -28.20
C SER A 144 14.23 -4.17 -26.72
N TYR A 145 14.56 -5.16 -25.87
CA TYR A 145 14.53 -4.98 -24.42
C TYR A 145 15.38 -3.77 -24.02
N ASP A 146 16.64 -3.73 -24.49
CA ASP A 146 17.57 -2.61 -24.27
C ASP A 146 17.02 -1.28 -24.79
N PHE A 147 16.32 -1.28 -25.93
CA PHE A 147 15.74 -0.05 -26.46
C PHE A 147 14.56 0.46 -25.61
N ILE A 148 13.69 -0.44 -25.14
CA ILE A 148 12.61 -0.09 -24.21
C ILE A 148 13.19 0.36 -22.86
N GLU A 149 14.23 -0.30 -22.37
CA GLU A 149 14.93 0.05 -21.13
C GLU A 149 15.47 1.49 -21.19
N ARG A 150 16.13 1.86 -22.29
CA ARG A 150 16.64 3.23 -22.50
C ARG A 150 15.51 4.26 -22.54
N MET A 151 14.40 3.94 -23.20
CA MET A 151 13.24 4.83 -23.23
C MET A 151 12.62 5.00 -21.83
N LEU A 152 12.45 3.89 -21.11
CA LEU A 152 11.94 3.90 -19.74
C LEU A 152 12.86 4.69 -18.81
N TYR A 153 14.18 4.55 -18.95
CA TYR A 153 15.17 5.34 -18.21
C TYR A 153 14.95 6.85 -18.42
N VAL A 154 14.79 7.29 -19.67
CA VAL A 154 14.54 8.70 -19.98
C VAL A 154 13.25 9.20 -19.34
N ILE A 155 12.17 8.42 -19.39
CA ILE A 155 10.88 8.78 -18.79
C ILE A 155 10.96 8.86 -17.26
N GLN A 156 11.60 7.87 -16.62
CA GLN A 156 11.76 7.85 -15.17
C GLN A 156 12.61 9.03 -14.69
N ASN A 157 13.64 9.43 -15.45
CA ASN A 157 14.55 10.52 -15.09
C ASN A 157 14.17 11.88 -15.71
N ARG A 158 12.92 12.07 -16.16
CA ARG A 158 12.47 13.31 -16.83
C ARG A 158 12.64 14.60 -15.98
N TYR A 159 12.78 14.44 -14.66
CA TYR A 159 13.05 15.53 -13.70
C TYR A 159 14.44 15.45 -13.03
N GLY A 160 15.35 14.60 -13.50
CA GLY A 160 16.74 14.48 -13.02
C GLY A 160 17.20 13.03 -12.76
N GLU A 161 18.52 12.80 -12.83
CA GLU A 161 19.20 11.48 -12.85
C GLU A 161 19.00 10.56 -11.63
N THR A 162 18.29 11.01 -10.58
CA THR A 162 18.10 10.24 -9.34
C THR A 162 16.65 10.14 -8.89
N ASN A 163 15.71 10.65 -9.69
CA ASN A 163 14.35 10.83 -9.25
C ASN A 163 13.35 10.14 -10.17
N ARG A 164 13.19 8.84 -9.94
CA ARG A 164 12.36 7.94 -10.77
C ARG A 164 10.86 8.02 -10.48
N HIS A 165 10.45 8.98 -9.67
CA HIS A 165 9.07 9.17 -9.27
C HIS A 165 8.23 9.75 -10.42
N VAL A 166 6.96 9.36 -10.48
CA VAL A 166 5.94 10.04 -11.28
C VAL A 166 5.70 11.45 -10.76
N VAL A 167 5.74 11.64 -9.44
CA VAL A 167 5.64 12.97 -8.80
C VAL A 167 6.89 13.25 -7.97
N PRO A 168 7.98 13.68 -8.60
CA PRO A 168 9.24 13.92 -7.92
C PRO A 168 9.16 15.09 -6.92
N PRO A 169 9.89 15.06 -5.79
CA PRO A 169 9.96 16.19 -4.84
C PRO A 169 10.28 17.56 -5.47
N ASP A 170 11.04 17.57 -6.55
CA ASP A 170 11.49 18.73 -7.31
C ASP A 170 10.71 18.97 -8.61
N ILE A 171 9.53 18.34 -8.80
CA ILE A 171 8.65 18.54 -9.97
C ILE A 171 8.30 20.02 -10.27
N PHE A 172 8.36 20.89 -9.26
CA PHE A 172 8.11 22.33 -9.40
C PHE A 172 9.36 23.17 -9.68
N SER A 173 10.53 22.54 -9.76
CA SER A 173 11.77 23.19 -10.20
C SER A 173 11.67 23.51 -11.69
N LYS A 174 12.53 24.41 -12.17
CA LYS A 174 12.59 24.71 -13.61
C LYS A 174 12.92 23.44 -14.38
N LYS A 175 12.18 23.24 -15.47
CA LYS A 175 12.45 22.25 -16.49
C LYS A 175 13.57 22.81 -17.33
N ASP A 176 14.78 22.32 -17.11
CA ASP A 176 15.86 22.54 -18.06
C ASP A 176 15.62 21.65 -19.29
N ASP A 177 16.20 22.01 -20.44
CA ASP A 177 16.17 21.20 -21.66
C ASP A 177 16.74 19.81 -21.32
N SER A 178 15.86 18.83 -21.12
CA SER A 178 16.23 17.46 -20.77
C SER A 178 16.05 16.53 -21.95
N ILE A 179 16.74 15.38 -21.93
CA ILE A 179 16.61 14.34 -22.96
C ILE A 179 15.13 13.95 -23.14
N PHE A 180 14.36 13.91 -22.05
CA PHE A 180 12.92 13.64 -22.12
C PHE A 180 12.16 14.66 -22.99
N HIS A 181 12.45 15.96 -22.89
CA HIS A 181 11.75 16.96 -23.71
C HIS A 181 12.15 16.85 -25.19
N ALA A 182 13.43 16.57 -25.48
CA ALA A 182 13.86 16.30 -26.84
C ALA A 182 13.15 15.08 -27.45
N VAL A 183 12.98 14.00 -26.67
CA VAL A 183 12.22 12.82 -27.09
C VAL A 183 10.72 13.13 -27.21
N LEU A 184 10.16 13.94 -26.32
CA LEU A 184 8.75 14.37 -26.36
C LEU A 184 8.45 15.23 -27.60
N ASP A 185 9.43 15.99 -28.10
CA ASP A 185 9.32 16.77 -29.34
C ASP A 185 9.25 15.89 -30.59
N LEU A 186 9.77 14.65 -30.54
CA LEU A 186 9.59 13.64 -31.59
C LEU A 186 8.19 13.02 -31.61
N VAL A 187 7.42 13.16 -30.53
CA VAL A 187 6.03 12.67 -30.50
C VAL A 187 5.12 13.74 -31.15
N PRO A 188 4.27 13.37 -32.13
CA PRO A 188 3.38 14.32 -32.79
C PRO A 188 2.49 15.10 -31.82
N ASP A 189 2.42 16.43 -31.98
CA ASP A 189 1.58 17.30 -31.13
C ASP A 189 0.11 16.87 -31.09
N ILE A 190 -0.41 16.43 -32.24
CA ILE A 190 -1.80 15.94 -32.34
C ILE A 190 -2.00 14.72 -31.43
N ALA A 191 -1.07 13.76 -31.41
CA ALA A 191 -1.15 12.59 -30.57
C ALA A 191 -1.08 12.95 -29.08
N LYS A 192 -0.18 13.86 -28.70
CA LYS A 192 -0.03 14.34 -27.31
C LYS A 192 -1.32 14.98 -26.79
N GLU A 193 -1.91 15.88 -27.59
CA GLU A 193 -3.14 16.58 -27.23
C GLU A 193 -4.36 15.66 -27.22
N MET A 194 -4.45 14.69 -28.15
CA MET A 194 -5.51 13.68 -28.14
C MET A 194 -5.45 12.81 -26.88
N ALA A 195 -4.26 12.33 -26.49
CA ALA A 195 -4.06 11.55 -25.29
C ALA A 195 -4.48 12.34 -24.02
N ALA A 196 -4.06 13.61 -23.93
CA ALA A 196 -4.46 14.50 -22.84
C ALA A 196 -5.98 14.71 -22.79
N ALA A 197 -6.62 14.93 -23.95
CA ALA A 197 -8.06 15.14 -24.05
C ALA A 197 -8.86 13.86 -23.69
N GLN A 198 -8.38 12.69 -24.12
CA GLN A 198 -8.99 11.42 -23.79
C GLN A 198 -8.94 11.16 -22.28
N LEU A 199 -7.78 11.41 -21.64
CA LEU A 199 -7.65 11.27 -20.19
C LEU A 199 -8.60 12.21 -19.42
N LYS A 200 -8.72 13.47 -19.84
CA LYS A 200 -9.68 14.43 -19.26
C LYS A 200 -11.13 14.00 -19.45
N THR A 201 -11.45 13.35 -20.57
CA THR A 201 -12.78 12.76 -20.81
C THR A 201 -13.06 11.63 -19.82
N LYS A 202 -12.10 10.70 -19.67
CA LYS A 202 -12.21 9.59 -18.72
C LYS A 202 -12.31 10.03 -17.26
N PHE A 203 -11.66 11.13 -16.88
CA PHE A 203 -11.85 11.76 -15.57
C PHE A 203 -13.33 12.07 -15.29
N TRP A 204 -14.03 12.67 -16.24
CA TRP A 204 -15.45 13.02 -16.08
C TRP A 204 -16.36 11.81 -16.15
N GLU A 205 -16.09 10.83 -17.02
CA GLU A 205 -16.84 9.56 -17.06
C GLU A 205 -16.74 8.81 -15.73
N TRP A 206 -15.56 8.82 -15.09
CA TRP A 206 -15.38 8.25 -13.75
C TRP A 206 -16.15 9.03 -12.68
N ALA A 207 -16.14 10.37 -12.76
CA ALA A 207 -16.91 11.23 -11.86
C ALA A 207 -18.42 10.95 -11.98
N ASP A 208 -18.94 10.80 -13.20
CA ASP A 208 -20.34 10.45 -13.46
C ASP A 208 -20.73 9.13 -12.79
N LEU A 209 -19.88 8.09 -12.95
CA LEU A 209 -20.08 6.79 -12.31
C LEU A 209 -20.02 6.89 -10.78
N TYR A 210 -19.05 7.64 -10.26
CA TYR A 210 -18.85 7.86 -8.83
C TYR A 210 -20.08 8.51 -8.17
N PHE A 211 -20.56 9.64 -8.68
CA PHE A 211 -21.70 10.34 -8.08
C PHE A 211 -23.00 9.53 -8.21
N LYS A 212 -23.17 8.82 -9.33
CA LYS A 212 -24.30 7.89 -9.50
C LYS A 212 -24.30 6.78 -8.44
N ALA A 213 -23.13 6.25 -8.09
CA ALA A 213 -22.98 5.23 -7.05
C ALA A 213 -23.10 5.79 -5.61
N LEU A 214 -22.65 7.02 -5.37
CA LEU A 214 -22.73 7.70 -4.07
C LEU A 214 -24.16 8.12 -3.69
N ASN A 215 -24.96 8.56 -4.67
CA ASN A 215 -26.26 9.18 -4.44
C ASN A 215 -27.23 8.34 -3.58
N PRO A 216 -27.41 7.02 -3.80
CA PRO A 216 -28.26 6.18 -2.94
C PRO A 216 -27.79 6.15 -1.46
N LEU A 217 -26.47 6.16 -1.23
CA LEU A 217 -25.90 6.15 0.13
C LEU A 217 -26.17 7.48 0.84
N MET A 218 -25.99 8.60 0.12
CA MET A 218 -26.26 9.95 0.65
C MET A 218 -27.75 10.18 0.94
N TYR A 219 -28.63 9.62 0.11
CA TYR A 219 -30.08 9.66 0.37
C TYR A 219 -30.44 8.92 1.67
N GLU A 220 -29.88 7.72 1.90
CA GLU A 220 -30.10 6.99 3.15
C GLU A 220 -29.48 7.71 4.35
N MET A 221 -28.32 8.33 4.21
CA MET A 221 -27.70 9.17 5.26
C MET A 221 -28.62 10.31 5.68
N ARG A 222 -29.09 11.14 4.73
CA ARG A 222 -30.04 12.24 4.99
C ARG A 222 -31.32 11.77 5.67
N LYS A 223 -31.78 10.55 5.35
CA LYS A 223 -32.96 9.95 5.99
C LYS A 223 -32.70 9.58 7.44
N ARG A 224 -31.50 9.08 7.79
CA ARG A 224 -31.10 8.83 9.18
C ARG A 224 -30.90 10.12 9.96
N ASP A 225 -30.30 11.15 9.36
CA ASP A 225 -30.18 12.48 9.98
C ASP A 225 -31.55 13.04 10.38
N LYS A 226 -32.53 13.00 9.45
CA LYS A 226 -33.90 13.42 9.73
C LYS A 226 -34.57 12.59 10.83
N ALA A 227 -34.22 11.31 10.96
CA ALA A 227 -34.74 10.46 12.02
C ALA A 227 -34.15 10.85 13.38
N LEU A 228 -32.83 11.08 13.45
CA LEU A 228 -32.15 11.59 14.64
C LEU A 228 -32.68 12.96 15.06
N ASP A 229 -32.83 13.90 14.13
CA ASP A 229 -33.42 15.22 14.40
C ASP A 229 -34.82 15.13 15.00
N ARG A 230 -35.65 14.20 14.51
CA ARG A 230 -37.00 13.97 15.05
C ARG A 230 -36.93 13.41 16.46
N LEU A 231 -36.02 12.46 16.74
CA LEU A 231 -35.83 11.90 18.07
C LEU A 231 -35.30 12.98 19.04
N THR A 232 -34.32 13.78 18.63
CA THR A 232 -33.79 14.92 19.42
C THR A 232 -34.89 15.90 19.79
N LYS A 233 -35.77 16.26 18.85
CA LYS A 233 -36.95 17.11 19.13
C LYS A 233 -37.93 16.45 20.11
N GLN A 234 -38.12 15.13 20.04
CA GLN A 234 -38.95 14.40 21.00
C GLN A 234 -38.35 14.41 22.41
N ILE A 235 -37.02 14.26 22.54
CA ILE A 235 -36.31 14.37 23.83
C ILE A 235 -36.52 15.76 24.42
N ASP A 236 -36.33 16.81 23.63
CA ASP A 236 -36.47 18.18 24.12
C ASP A 236 -37.91 18.48 24.54
N GLY A 237 -38.89 17.99 23.77
CA GLY A 237 -40.30 18.01 24.17
C GLY A 237 -40.58 17.24 25.46
N PHE A 238 -39.98 16.07 25.64
CA PHE A 238 -40.09 15.26 26.86
C PHE A 238 -39.46 15.98 28.07
N LYS A 239 -38.26 16.54 27.93
CA LYS A 239 -37.60 17.37 28.94
C LYS A 239 -38.49 18.56 29.34
N GLY A 240 -39.11 19.23 28.36
CA GLY A 240 -40.07 20.30 28.59
C GLY A 240 -41.29 19.86 29.43
N LYS A 241 -41.88 18.70 29.12
CA LYS A 241 -43.00 18.11 29.89
C LYS A 241 -42.62 17.73 31.32
N VAL A 242 -41.40 17.23 31.52
CA VAL A 242 -40.88 16.89 32.86
C VAL A 242 -40.61 18.16 33.67
N ALA A 243 -40.05 19.20 33.05
CA ALA A 243 -39.76 20.48 33.70
C ALA A 243 -41.03 21.29 34.06
N SER A 244 -42.11 21.18 33.28
CA SER A 244 -43.39 21.86 33.55
C SER A 244 -44.20 21.26 34.71
N LYS A 245 -43.88 20.03 35.14
CA LYS A 245 -44.49 19.38 36.31
C LYS A 245 -43.72 19.76 37.59
N LYS A 246 -43.74 21.03 38.00
CA LYS A 246 -43.36 21.40 39.38
C LYS A 246 -44.47 21.00 40.35
N PRO A 247 -44.18 20.41 41.51
CA PRO A 247 -45.20 20.07 42.50
C PRO A 247 -45.66 21.33 43.23
N THR A 248 -46.84 21.83 42.91
CA THR A 248 -47.56 22.75 43.80
C THR A 248 -48.25 21.90 44.87
N LEU A 249 -47.62 21.75 46.03
CA LEU A 249 -48.25 21.15 47.21
C LEU A 249 -48.88 22.27 48.05
N PRO A 250 -50.21 22.33 48.22
CA PRO A 250 -50.81 23.01 49.35
C PRO A 250 -50.60 22.12 50.58
N LEU A 251 -49.87 22.63 51.60
CA LEU A 251 -49.90 22.03 52.93
C LEU A 251 -51.32 22.17 53.48
N THR A 252 -52.13 21.11 53.41
CA THR A 252 -53.09 20.65 54.45
C THR A 252 -54.14 19.72 53.83
N THR A 253 -53.88 18.41 53.81
CA THR A 253 -54.90 17.34 53.99
C THR A 253 -54.23 15.95 54.01
N PRO A 254 -54.73 14.96 54.79
CA PRO A 254 -54.14 13.62 54.83
C PRO A 254 -54.48 12.83 53.57
N LEU A 255 -53.48 12.15 52.98
CA LEU A 255 -53.61 11.32 51.78
C LEU A 255 -54.38 10.01 52.07
N PRO A 256 -55.36 9.63 51.23
CA PRO A 256 -55.83 8.26 51.16
C PRO A 256 -54.84 7.38 50.36
N LEU A 257 -54.61 6.18 50.86
CA LEU A 257 -53.95 5.06 50.18
C LEU A 257 -54.73 4.68 48.90
N LEU A 258 -54.28 5.11 47.72
CA LEU A 258 -54.65 4.50 46.44
C LEU A 258 -53.68 4.92 45.31
N GLY A 259 -53.03 3.91 44.71
CA GLY A 259 -52.37 3.99 43.39
C GLY A 259 -50.87 4.29 43.40
N ASN A 260 -50.05 3.35 42.93
CA ASN A 260 -48.63 3.56 42.62
C ASN A 260 -48.43 4.81 41.72
N PRO A 261 -47.43 5.67 41.98
CA PRO A 261 -47.31 6.99 41.36
C PRO A 261 -46.84 6.94 39.89
N PRO A 262 -46.97 8.04 39.12
CA PRO A 262 -46.64 8.18 37.68
C PRO A 262 -45.14 8.06 37.31
N VAL A 263 -44.31 7.68 38.27
CA VAL A 263 -42.83 7.69 38.16
C VAL A 263 -42.35 6.52 37.30
N ASN A 264 -43.01 5.36 37.35
CA ASN A 264 -42.66 4.20 36.52
C ASN A 264 -42.97 4.38 35.03
N SER A 265 -44.03 5.12 34.67
CA SER A 265 -44.35 5.38 33.26
C SER A 265 -43.38 6.36 32.62
N THR A 266 -43.00 7.42 33.35
CA THR A 266 -42.06 8.44 32.87
C THR A 266 -40.65 7.86 32.70
N LYS A 267 -40.21 7.02 33.62
CA LYS A 267 -38.92 6.31 33.52
C LYS A 267 -38.89 5.36 32.31
N ARG A 268 -39.97 4.59 32.10
CA ARG A 268 -40.10 3.67 30.96
C ARG A 268 -40.13 4.40 29.61
N GLU A 269 -40.78 5.56 29.53
CA GLU A 269 -40.80 6.39 28.33
C GLU A 269 -39.41 6.96 28.01
N ALA A 270 -38.65 7.38 29.03
CA ALA A 270 -37.26 7.82 28.88
C ALA A 270 -36.33 6.68 28.41
N GLU A 271 -36.47 5.47 28.98
CA GLU A 271 -35.71 4.28 28.56
C GLU A 271 -36.03 3.88 27.10
N MET A 272 -37.29 3.97 26.68
CA MET A 272 -37.68 3.71 25.29
C MET A 272 -37.09 4.73 24.31
N LEU A 273 -37.11 6.02 24.65
CA LEU A 273 -36.50 7.07 23.83
C LEU A 273 -34.99 6.88 23.71
N LEU A 274 -34.31 6.57 24.82
CA LEU A 274 -32.87 6.32 24.82
C LEU A 274 -32.51 5.13 23.92
N ASN A 275 -33.26 4.03 24.00
CA ASN A 275 -33.03 2.88 23.12
C ASN A 275 -33.26 3.21 21.63
N GLN A 276 -34.24 4.06 21.32
CA GLN A 276 -34.50 4.50 19.95
C GLN A 276 -33.37 5.40 19.41
N ILE A 277 -32.82 6.27 20.24
CA ILE A 277 -31.69 7.14 19.88
C ILE A 277 -30.45 6.30 19.64
N ASN A 278 -30.08 5.43 20.59
CA ASN A 278 -28.90 4.57 20.44
C ASN A 278 -28.99 3.76 19.14
N LYS A 279 -30.16 3.16 18.86
CA LYS A 279 -30.38 2.43 17.62
C LYS A 279 -30.24 3.31 16.37
N ALA A 280 -30.80 4.52 16.40
CA ALA A 280 -30.71 5.45 15.27
C ALA A 280 -29.27 5.97 15.07
N GLU A 281 -28.51 6.17 16.15
CA GLU A 281 -27.09 6.53 16.12
C GLU A 281 -26.25 5.39 15.55
N ASP A 282 -26.50 4.14 15.97
CA ASP A 282 -25.83 2.95 15.43
C ASP A 282 -26.07 2.82 13.91
N GLU A 283 -27.32 2.94 13.48
CA GLU A 283 -27.70 2.90 12.06
C GLU A 283 -27.07 4.05 11.26
N HIS A 284 -27.00 5.26 11.83
CA HIS A 284 -26.33 6.41 11.23
C HIS A 284 -24.81 6.18 11.10
N ASN A 285 -24.18 5.66 12.15
CA ASN A 285 -22.75 5.36 12.14
C ASN A 285 -22.40 4.27 11.11
N GLU A 286 -23.26 3.27 10.94
CA GLU A 286 -23.09 2.21 9.94
C GLU A 286 -23.10 2.78 8.51
N ILE A 287 -24.08 3.63 8.17
CA ILE A 287 -24.12 4.25 6.84
C ILE A 287 -22.98 5.25 6.63
N SER A 288 -22.59 6.01 7.67
CA SER A 288 -21.44 6.91 7.63
C SER A 288 -20.14 6.16 7.33
N LYS A 289 -19.95 5.01 7.98
CA LYS A 289 -18.80 4.14 7.73
C LYS A 289 -18.83 3.63 6.28
N LYS A 290 -19.98 3.16 5.82
CA LYS A 290 -20.15 2.67 4.44
C LYS A 290 -19.84 3.75 3.39
N ILE A 291 -20.20 5.00 3.63
CA ILE A 291 -19.83 6.13 2.77
C ILE A 291 -18.31 6.36 2.78
N GLY A 292 -17.67 6.31 3.94
CA GLY A 292 -16.21 6.39 4.05
C GLY A 292 -15.50 5.27 3.28
N ASP A 293 -15.94 4.02 3.47
CA ASP A 293 -15.40 2.84 2.77
C ASP A 293 -15.64 2.95 1.25
N PHE A 294 -16.79 3.48 0.82
CA PHE A 294 -17.09 3.78 -0.58
C PHE A 294 -16.12 4.81 -1.16
N ARG A 295 -15.93 5.96 -0.50
CA ARG A 295 -15.03 7.04 -0.95
C ARG A 295 -13.60 6.52 -1.15
N PHE A 296 -13.11 5.72 -0.20
CA PHE A 296 -11.77 5.16 -0.28
C PHE A 296 -11.65 4.11 -1.40
N SER A 297 -12.59 3.18 -1.48
CA SER A 297 -12.48 2.01 -2.37
C SER A 297 -12.80 2.34 -3.83
N SER A 298 -13.73 3.24 -4.09
CA SER A 298 -14.13 3.62 -5.45
C SER A 298 -13.02 4.30 -6.25
N LEU A 299 -12.11 5.02 -5.60
CA LEU A 299 -10.98 5.70 -6.26
C LEU A 299 -9.78 4.78 -6.50
N GLN A 300 -9.87 3.53 -6.04
CA GLN A 300 -8.83 2.51 -6.16
C GLN A 300 -9.43 1.19 -6.69
N ALA A 301 -10.59 1.26 -7.35
CA ALA A 301 -11.31 0.09 -7.82
C ALA A 301 -10.47 -0.79 -8.77
N GLY A 302 -9.52 -0.18 -9.50
CA GLY A 302 -8.59 -0.89 -10.38
C GLY A 302 -7.60 -1.82 -9.68
N SER A 303 -7.33 -1.61 -8.38
CA SER A 303 -6.44 -2.44 -7.55
C SER A 303 -7.17 -3.32 -6.54
N MET A 304 -8.49 -3.16 -6.42
CA MET A 304 -9.31 -3.90 -5.46
C MET A 304 -10.07 -5.06 -6.10
N ARG A 305 -10.26 -6.12 -5.30
CA ARG A 305 -11.08 -7.26 -5.73
C ARG A 305 -12.57 -6.89 -5.75
N LYS A 306 -13.28 -7.28 -6.82
CA LYS A 306 -14.72 -7.01 -7.00
C LYS A 306 -15.56 -7.28 -5.75
N TYR A 307 -15.39 -8.45 -5.11
CA TYR A 307 -16.19 -8.81 -3.93
C TYR A 307 -16.04 -7.86 -2.73
N HIS A 308 -14.92 -7.14 -2.60
CA HIS A 308 -14.77 -6.09 -1.59
C HIS A 308 -15.59 -4.85 -1.96
N LEU A 309 -15.55 -4.43 -3.22
CA LEU A 309 -16.30 -3.28 -3.71
C LEU A 309 -17.81 -3.49 -3.55
N GLU A 310 -18.31 -4.69 -3.85
CA GLU A 310 -19.73 -5.04 -3.73
C GLU A 310 -20.33 -4.77 -2.35
N GLN A 311 -19.53 -4.90 -1.28
CA GLN A 311 -19.98 -4.66 0.11
C GLN A 311 -20.38 -3.19 0.34
N PHE A 312 -19.74 -2.26 -0.36
CA PHE A 312 -19.89 -0.82 -0.13
C PHE A 312 -20.75 -0.13 -1.18
N MET A 313 -20.73 -0.58 -2.43
CA MET A 313 -21.48 0.06 -3.54
C MET A 313 -22.50 -0.84 -4.26
N GLY A 314 -22.57 -2.12 -3.93
CA GLY A 314 -23.44 -3.09 -4.62
C GLY A 314 -22.82 -3.66 -5.90
N ALA A 315 -23.39 -4.76 -6.40
CA ALA A 315 -22.85 -5.55 -7.51
C ALA A 315 -22.72 -4.76 -8.82
N ASP A 316 -23.78 -4.05 -9.23
CA ASP A 316 -23.81 -3.35 -10.52
C ASP A 316 -22.74 -2.25 -10.61
N PHE A 317 -22.56 -1.47 -9.54
CA PHE A 317 -21.55 -0.40 -9.51
C PHE A 317 -20.14 -0.94 -9.36
N ALA A 318 -19.94 -1.98 -8.54
CA ALA A 318 -18.65 -2.65 -8.44
C ALA A 318 -18.22 -3.21 -9.81
N GLU A 319 -19.15 -3.81 -10.55
CA GLU A 319 -18.90 -4.30 -11.90
C GLU A 319 -18.57 -3.17 -12.88
N ALA A 320 -19.35 -2.08 -12.86
CA ALA A 320 -19.10 -0.93 -13.72
C ALA A 320 -17.75 -0.26 -13.46
N MET A 321 -17.30 -0.16 -12.19
CA MET A 321 -16.00 0.41 -11.85
C MET A 321 -14.84 -0.53 -12.20
N CYS A 322 -14.97 -1.84 -11.94
CA CYS A 322 -13.95 -2.82 -12.33
C CYS A 322 -13.80 -2.94 -13.85
N ASN A 323 -14.89 -2.81 -14.59
CA ASN A 323 -14.94 -2.90 -16.06
C ASN A 323 -14.99 -1.51 -16.72
N PHE A 324 -14.53 -0.47 -16.02
CA PHE A 324 -14.52 0.88 -16.57
C PHE A 324 -13.76 0.89 -17.92
N PRO A 325 -14.37 1.45 -18.98
CA PRO A 325 -13.85 1.32 -20.34
C PRO A 325 -12.65 2.26 -20.56
N ILE A 326 -11.54 1.67 -20.96
CA ILE A 326 -10.34 2.35 -21.41
C ILE A 326 -9.98 1.74 -22.76
N GLU A 327 -9.91 2.57 -23.78
CA GLU A 327 -9.66 2.17 -25.16
C GLU A 327 -8.19 1.77 -25.35
N ASP A 328 -7.26 2.63 -24.88
CA ASP A 328 -5.83 2.38 -24.90
C ASP A 328 -5.21 2.71 -23.52
N PRO A 329 -4.79 1.68 -22.74
CA PRO A 329 -4.15 1.91 -21.45
C PRO A 329 -2.73 2.49 -21.57
N TYR A 330 -2.02 2.24 -22.66
CA TYR A 330 -0.67 2.76 -22.91
C TYR A 330 -0.74 4.28 -23.15
N GLU A 331 -1.72 4.73 -23.96
CA GLU A 331 -2.02 6.15 -24.20
C GLU A 331 -2.29 6.91 -22.90
N LEU A 332 -3.14 6.37 -22.02
CA LEU A 332 -3.47 7.05 -20.76
C LEU A 332 -2.29 7.11 -19.78
N CYS A 333 -1.41 6.11 -19.81
CA CYS A 333 -0.18 6.13 -19.02
C CYS A 333 0.77 7.25 -19.49
N PHE A 334 0.90 7.46 -20.80
CA PHE A 334 1.60 8.63 -21.33
C PHE A 334 0.89 9.94 -20.94
N ALA A 335 -0.42 10.01 -21.15
CA ALA A 335 -1.20 11.23 -20.97
C ALA A 335 -1.04 11.84 -19.58
N ILE A 336 -0.99 11.03 -18.51
CA ILE A 336 -0.80 11.57 -17.16
C ILE A 336 0.58 12.21 -16.96
N LEU A 337 1.63 11.62 -17.54
CA LEU A 337 2.97 12.20 -17.50
C LEU A 337 3.02 13.53 -18.26
N TYR A 338 2.34 13.59 -19.41
CA TYR A 338 2.22 14.81 -20.19
C TYR A 338 1.40 15.90 -19.48
N LEU A 339 0.32 15.55 -18.77
CA LEU A 339 -0.43 16.51 -17.96
C LEU A 339 0.40 17.06 -16.79
N PHE A 340 1.22 16.23 -16.14
CA PHE A 340 2.20 16.73 -15.16
C PHE A 340 3.23 17.63 -15.82
N ASP A 341 3.62 17.32 -17.06
CA ASP A 341 4.53 18.16 -17.81
C ASP A 341 3.94 19.56 -18.09
N GLN A 342 2.64 19.66 -18.33
CA GLN A 342 1.97 20.94 -18.54
C GLN A 342 1.55 21.66 -17.24
N ASP A 343 1.88 21.12 -16.06
CA ASP A 343 1.34 21.55 -14.75
C ASP A 343 -0.20 21.65 -14.76
N ASP A 344 -0.87 20.72 -15.44
CA ASP A 344 -2.31 20.74 -15.62
C ASP A 344 -3.05 20.33 -14.34
N ASP A 345 -4.12 21.06 -14.00
CA ASP A 345 -4.87 20.85 -12.76
C ASP A 345 -5.51 19.45 -12.65
N TYR A 346 -5.86 18.82 -13.77
CA TYR A 346 -6.45 17.48 -13.74
C TYR A 346 -5.51 16.43 -13.12
N ALA A 347 -4.20 16.51 -13.38
CA ALA A 347 -3.20 15.61 -12.78
C ALA A 347 -3.08 15.84 -11.26
N TRP A 348 -3.26 17.08 -10.81
CA TRP A 348 -3.12 17.45 -9.40
C TRP A 348 -4.39 17.23 -8.56
N VAL A 349 -5.51 16.82 -9.14
CA VAL A 349 -6.72 16.53 -8.38
C VAL A 349 -6.70 15.16 -7.70
N TYR A 350 -5.83 14.25 -8.14
CA TYR A 350 -5.74 12.86 -7.66
C TYR A 350 -7.10 12.18 -7.78
N SER A 351 -7.89 12.03 -6.71
CA SER A 351 -9.28 11.51 -6.70
C SER A 351 -9.69 10.65 -7.91
N PHE A 352 -10.51 11.17 -8.83
CA PHE A 352 -10.98 10.45 -10.01
C PHE A 352 -9.83 10.16 -10.99
N MET A 353 -8.87 11.07 -11.12
CA MET A 353 -7.71 10.89 -11.98
C MET A 353 -6.85 9.69 -11.55
N THR A 354 -6.56 9.55 -10.25
CA THR A 354 -5.87 8.35 -9.72
C THR A 354 -6.68 7.08 -9.93
N GLY A 355 -8.01 7.15 -9.89
CA GLY A 355 -8.88 6.00 -10.19
C GLY A 355 -8.78 5.55 -11.65
N VAL A 356 -8.87 6.50 -12.59
CA VAL A 356 -8.73 6.24 -14.04
C VAL A 356 -7.34 5.70 -14.35
N ILE A 357 -6.29 6.33 -13.82
CA ILE A 357 -4.91 5.92 -14.09
C ILE A 357 -4.57 4.57 -13.44
N CYS A 358 -5.06 4.32 -12.22
CA CYS A 358 -4.96 2.98 -11.62
C CYS A 358 -5.64 1.94 -12.50
N ARG A 359 -6.84 2.21 -13.03
CA ARG A 359 -7.51 1.30 -13.96
C ARG A 359 -6.73 1.10 -15.26
N ALA A 360 -6.15 2.17 -15.84
CA ALA A 360 -5.35 2.08 -17.06
C ALA A 360 -4.12 1.20 -16.84
N ALA A 361 -3.33 1.50 -15.81
CA ALA A 361 -2.09 0.77 -15.52
C ALA A 361 -2.36 -0.72 -15.24
N THR A 362 -3.49 -1.06 -14.61
CA THR A 362 -3.84 -2.46 -14.29
C THR A 362 -4.41 -3.23 -15.47
N MET A 363 -4.70 -2.56 -16.59
CA MET A 363 -5.05 -3.18 -17.87
C MET A 363 -3.82 -3.51 -18.73
N LEU A 364 -2.63 -3.02 -18.37
CA LEU A 364 -1.39 -3.36 -19.06
C LEU A 364 -1.07 -4.86 -18.88
N PRO A 365 -0.34 -5.50 -19.82
CA PRO A 365 -0.15 -6.95 -19.82
C PRO A 365 0.48 -7.54 -18.54
N TRP A 366 1.34 -6.77 -17.87
CA TRP A 366 2.00 -7.17 -16.62
C TRP A 366 1.19 -6.83 -15.35
N GLY A 367 0.20 -5.94 -15.45
CA GLY A 367 -0.72 -5.55 -14.37
C GLY A 367 -0.13 -5.66 -12.95
N PHE A 368 -0.74 -6.51 -12.12
CA PHE A 368 -0.20 -6.92 -10.80
C PHE A 368 0.41 -8.34 -10.80
N GLU A 369 0.19 -9.14 -11.85
CA GLU A 369 0.72 -10.49 -11.97
C GLU A 369 1.84 -10.48 -13.01
N ARG A 370 3.08 -10.60 -12.54
CA ARG A 370 4.28 -10.47 -13.39
C ARG A 370 4.71 -11.83 -13.91
N TYR A 371 5.14 -11.83 -15.16
CA TYR A 371 5.91 -12.93 -15.73
C TYR A 371 7.29 -12.95 -15.07
N ASP A 372 7.81 -14.15 -14.81
CA ASP A 372 9.14 -14.40 -14.28
C ASP A 372 9.67 -15.65 -14.97
N GLU A 373 10.74 -15.46 -15.75
CA GLU A 373 11.32 -16.53 -16.56
C GLU A 373 11.84 -17.70 -15.70
N GLU A 374 12.41 -17.42 -14.51
CA GLU A 374 12.95 -18.45 -13.60
C GLU A 374 11.85 -19.38 -13.05
N ASN A 375 10.60 -18.89 -13.03
CA ASN A 375 9.44 -19.60 -12.51
C ASN A 375 8.50 -20.09 -13.63
N ASP A 376 8.92 -20.05 -14.89
CA ASP A 376 8.10 -20.48 -16.01
C ASP A 376 8.12 -22.01 -16.21
N GLY A 377 7.09 -22.67 -15.68
CA GLY A 377 6.85 -24.12 -15.83
C GLY A 377 6.65 -24.64 -17.27
N PHE A 378 6.55 -23.76 -18.28
CA PHE A 378 6.50 -24.17 -19.69
C PHE A 378 7.89 -24.22 -20.33
N TRP A 379 8.86 -23.48 -19.80
CA TRP A 379 10.23 -23.43 -20.33
C TRP A 379 11.24 -24.13 -19.42
N PHE A 380 11.00 -24.12 -18.12
CA PHE A 380 11.84 -24.70 -17.08
C PHE A 380 11.03 -25.67 -16.21
N ASP A 381 11.66 -26.77 -15.79
CA ASP A 381 11.12 -27.69 -14.79
C ASP A 381 12.17 -27.85 -13.68
N ASP A 382 11.86 -27.41 -12.46
CA ASP A 382 12.82 -27.33 -11.34
C ASP A 382 14.15 -26.62 -11.67
N GLY A 383 14.09 -25.61 -12.56
CA GLY A 383 15.26 -24.85 -13.02
C GLY A 383 16.02 -25.49 -14.19
N ASP A 384 15.63 -26.69 -14.63
CA ASP A 384 16.21 -27.35 -15.80
C ASP A 384 15.46 -26.97 -17.08
N TRP A 385 16.21 -26.71 -18.14
CA TRP A 385 15.67 -26.34 -19.44
C TRP A 385 14.83 -27.46 -20.08
N ILE A 386 13.62 -27.11 -20.52
CA ILE A 386 12.72 -28.03 -21.24
C ILE A 386 13.01 -27.95 -22.76
N PRO A 387 13.54 -29.03 -23.38
CA PRO A 387 13.85 -29.07 -24.80
C PRO A 387 12.65 -28.72 -25.70
N SER A 388 12.91 -28.18 -26.88
CA SER A 388 11.86 -27.95 -27.88
C SER A 388 11.16 -29.26 -28.23
N MET A 389 9.83 -29.25 -28.28
CA MET A 389 9.08 -30.40 -28.79
C MET A 389 9.30 -30.58 -30.30
N PRO A 390 9.07 -31.80 -30.83
CA PRO A 390 9.17 -32.07 -32.27
C PRO A 390 8.28 -31.14 -33.10
N LEU A 391 8.70 -30.92 -34.34
CA LEU A 391 7.90 -30.21 -35.34
C LEU A 391 6.49 -30.82 -35.42
N ASN A 392 5.44 -30.01 -35.26
CA ASN A 392 4.10 -30.47 -35.56
C ASN A 392 3.92 -30.53 -37.10
N PRO A 393 3.76 -31.72 -37.70
CA PRO A 393 3.60 -31.85 -39.14
C PRO A 393 2.32 -31.18 -39.67
N GLU A 394 1.26 -31.06 -38.86
CA GLU A 394 -0.06 -30.57 -39.31
C GLU A 394 -0.02 -29.13 -39.87
N TRP A 395 0.89 -28.28 -39.37
CA TRP A 395 1.06 -26.90 -39.86
C TRP A 395 1.79 -26.83 -41.20
N TYR A 396 2.51 -27.90 -41.55
CA TYR A 396 3.32 -28.04 -42.76
C TYR A 396 2.69 -29.00 -43.77
N GLU A 397 1.59 -29.68 -43.42
CA GLU A 397 0.76 -30.44 -44.35
C GLU A 397 0.16 -29.52 -45.42
N THR A 398 0.39 -29.85 -46.68
CA THR A 398 -0.19 -29.17 -47.83
C THR A 398 -1.62 -29.66 -48.05
N LYS A 399 -2.59 -28.99 -47.42
CA LYS A 399 -4.02 -29.36 -47.50
C LYS A 399 -4.95 -28.17 -47.73
N TYR A 400 -4.37 -26.99 -47.93
CA TYR A 400 -5.09 -25.75 -48.20
C TYR A 400 -4.85 -25.31 -49.64
N THR A 401 -5.75 -24.51 -50.20
CA THR A 401 -5.64 -24.02 -51.57
C THR A 401 -4.79 -22.76 -51.64
N GLY A 402 -3.70 -22.81 -52.41
CA GLY A 402 -2.86 -21.65 -52.72
C GLY A 402 -3.40 -20.84 -53.90
N ARG A 403 -3.05 -19.56 -53.97
CA ARG A 403 -3.32 -18.69 -55.14
C ARG A 403 -2.02 -17.96 -55.51
N ARG A 404 -1.37 -18.36 -56.61
CA ARG A 404 -0.07 -17.77 -56.98
C ARG A 404 -0.22 -16.66 -58.01
N TYR A 405 -1.24 -16.71 -58.87
CA TYR A 405 -1.52 -15.73 -59.92
C TYR A 405 -3.02 -15.50 -60.12
N GLU A 406 -3.40 -14.35 -60.69
CA GLU A 406 -4.81 -13.99 -61.02
C GLU A 406 -5.48 -14.99 -61.99
N ASP A 407 -4.69 -15.80 -62.72
CA ASP A 407 -5.15 -16.81 -63.68
C ASP A 407 -5.20 -18.25 -63.12
N ASP A 408 -4.90 -18.47 -61.83
CA ASP A 408 -4.88 -19.81 -61.19
C ASP A 408 -6.30 -20.32 -60.80
N GLU A 409 -7.39 -19.75 -61.34
CA GLU A 409 -8.75 -20.20 -61.01
C GLU A 409 -9.05 -21.64 -61.48
N ASP A 410 -8.30 -22.16 -62.46
CA ASP A 410 -8.54 -23.46 -63.08
C ASP A 410 -7.75 -24.63 -62.46
N ASP A 411 -6.70 -24.41 -61.65
CA ASP A 411 -5.92 -25.48 -60.98
C ASP A 411 -5.16 -24.99 -59.71
N PRO A 412 -5.83 -24.90 -58.54
CA PRO A 412 -5.20 -24.45 -57.30
C PRO A 412 -4.19 -25.48 -56.76
N HIS A 413 -2.96 -25.04 -56.49
CA HIS A 413 -1.94 -25.88 -55.86
C HIS A 413 -2.14 -26.02 -54.35
N GLU A 414 -1.75 -27.17 -53.79
CA GLU A 414 -1.84 -27.41 -52.34
C GLU A 414 -0.71 -26.67 -51.59
N VAL A 415 -1.09 -25.93 -50.55
CA VAL A 415 -0.18 -25.20 -49.65
C VAL A 415 -0.47 -25.55 -48.20
N SER A 416 0.52 -25.32 -47.34
CA SER A 416 0.39 -25.47 -45.89
C SER A 416 0.09 -24.14 -45.19
N ILE A 417 -0.32 -24.18 -43.92
CA ILE A 417 -0.53 -22.97 -43.12
C ILE A 417 0.77 -22.17 -43.00
N ALA A 418 1.90 -22.87 -42.83
CA ALA A 418 3.21 -22.22 -42.76
C ALA A 418 3.56 -21.45 -44.04
N GLN A 419 3.21 -21.99 -45.21
CA GLN A 419 3.42 -21.31 -46.49
C GLN A 419 2.51 -20.10 -46.65
N ILE A 420 1.23 -20.21 -46.27
CA ILE A 420 0.28 -19.09 -46.30
C ILE A 420 0.76 -17.95 -45.40
N ILE A 421 1.21 -18.26 -44.18
CA ILE A 421 1.73 -17.25 -43.25
C ILE A 421 2.98 -16.58 -43.82
N TYR A 422 3.93 -17.35 -44.33
CA TYR A 422 5.13 -16.80 -44.96
C TYR A 422 4.82 -15.94 -46.18
N GLU A 423 3.88 -16.35 -47.03
CA GLU A 423 3.47 -15.60 -48.23
C GLU A 423 2.94 -14.21 -47.88
N HIS A 424 2.15 -14.09 -46.81
CA HIS A 424 1.54 -12.83 -46.40
C HIS A 424 2.39 -11.97 -45.48
N THR A 425 3.33 -12.56 -44.74
CA THR A 425 4.05 -11.85 -43.67
C THR A 425 5.58 -11.87 -43.83
N GLY A 426 6.12 -12.77 -44.66
CA GLY A 426 7.56 -13.08 -44.69
C GLY A 426 8.06 -13.83 -43.46
N ALA A 427 7.22 -14.04 -42.43
CA ALA A 427 7.61 -14.65 -41.19
C ALA A 427 7.63 -16.18 -41.30
N ILE A 428 8.61 -16.80 -40.65
CA ILE A 428 8.71 -18.26 -40.57
C ILE A 428 8.13 -18.71 -39.23
N LEU A 429 7.10 -19.56 -39.27
CA LEU A 429 6.50 -20.13 -38.06
C LEU A 429 7.52 -20.85 -37.17
N PRO A 430 7.38 -20.75 -35.83
CA PRO A 430 8.13 -21.59 -34.91
C PRO A 430 7.89 -23.08 -35.14
N ARG A 431 8.91 -23.89 -34.82
CA ARG A 431 8.87 -25.34 -35.05
C ARG A 431 8.08 -26.05 -33.95
N ASN A 432 8.07 -25.48 -32.75
CA ASN A 432 7.30 -25.98 -31.62
C ASN A 432 6.01 -25.17 -31.47
N MET A 433 4.87 -25.80 -31.76
CA MET A 433 3.55 -25.16 -31.75
C MET A 433 2.58 -25.81 -30.75
N HIS A 434 3.09 -26.55 -29.76
CA HIS A 434 2.29 -27.31 -28.79
C HIS A 434 2.66 -27.07 -27.33
N ARG A 435 3.65 -26.23 -27.05
CA ARG A 435 4.17 -26.07 -25.69
C ARG A 435 3.12 -25.57 -24.71
N PHE A 436 2.24 -24.69 -25.17
CA PHE A 436 1.17 -24.14 -24.35
C PHE A 436 -0.15 -24.91 -24.44
N ASP A 437 -0.17 -26.14 -24.98
CA ASP A 437 -1.41 -26.93 -25.09
C ASP A 437 -2.00 -27.22 -23.70
N ASP A 438 -1.16 -27.44 -22.70
CA ASP A 438 -1.59 -27.64 -21.32
C ASP A 438 -2.21 -26.39 -20.69
N ALA A 439 -1.95 -25.19 -21.24
CA ALA A 439 -2.60 -23.94 -20.84
C ALA A 439 -4.08 -23.89 -21.24
N PHE A 440 -4.53 -24.72 -22.19
CA PHE A 440 -5.91 -24.72 -22.66
C PHE A 440 -6.94 -24.94 -21.54
N ARG A 441 -6.69 -25.92 -20.65
CA ARG A 441 -7.61 -26.23 -19.54
C ARG A 441 -7.67 -25.09 -18.51
N PRO A 442 -6.56 -24.52 -18.01
CA PRO A 442 -6.55 -23.30 -17.21
C PRO A 442 -7.29 -22.13 -17.86
N LEU A 443 -7.05 -21.83 -19.14
CA LEU A 443 -7.70 -20.71 -19.85
C LEU A 443 -9.22 -20.87 -19.90
N LYS A 444 -9.72 -22.09 -20.13
CA LYS A 444 -11.15 -22.38 -20.03
C LYS A 444 -11.72 -22.17 -18.64
N LYS A 445 -10.98 -22.53 -17.58
CA LYS A 445 -11.41 -22.27 -16.20
C LYS A 445 -11.51 -20.77 -15.89
N ARG A 446 -10.71 -19.93 -16.58
CA ARG A 446 -10.79 -18.46 -16.52
C ARG A 446 -11.96 -17.86 -17.32
N GLY A 447 -12.78 -18.69 -17.98
CA GLY A 447 -14.01 -18.27 -18.66
C GLY A 447 -13.89 -18.13 -20.18
N MET A 448 -12.73 -18.40 -20.78
CA MET A 448 -12.55 -18.35 -22.24
C MET A 448 -13.31 -19.48 -22.95
N LYS A 449 -13.91 -19.18 -24.11
CA LYS A 449 -14.51 -20.21 -24.97
C LYS A 449 -13.42 -21.11 -25.59
N PRO A 450 -13.75 -22.34 -26.01
CA PRO A 450 -12.76 -23.24 -26.63
C PRO A 450 -12.01 -22.64 -27.83
N SER A 451 -12.68 -21.90 -28.70
CA SER A 451 -12.04 -21.24 -29.84
C SER A 451 -11.08 -20.13 -29.42
N GLU A 452 -11.46 -19.34 -28.40
CA GLU A 452 -10.65 -18.27 -27.84
C GLU A 452 -9.41 -18.85 -27.14
N ALA A 453 -9.59 -19.89 -26.33
CA ALA A 453 -8.48 -20.57 -25.65
C ALA A 453 -7.48 -21.20 -26.64
N ASN A 454 -7.95 -21.84 -27.72
CA ASN A 454 -7.07 -22.39 -28.77
C ASN A 454 -6.27 -21.30 -29.48
N MET A 455 -6.90 -20.17 -29.80
CA MET A 455 -6.24 -19.03 -30.42
C MET A 455 -5.17 -18.44 -29.47
N VAL A 456 -5.48 -18.29 -28.18
CA VAL A 456 -4.51 -17.82 -27.18
C VAL A 456 -3.32 -18.79 -27.06
N CYS A 457 -3.55 -20.10 -26.99
CA CYS A 457 -2.46 -21.09 -27.00
C CYS A 457 -1.58 -20.97 -28.25
N ALA A 458 -2.19 -20.81 -29.43
CA ALA A 458 -1.44 -20.62 -30.67
C ALA A 458 -0.60 -19.33 -30.65
N LEU A 459 -1.14 -18.22 -30.15
CA LEU A 459 -0.40 -16.97 -29.99
C LEU A 459 0.74 -17.10 -28.98
N MET A 460 0.51 -17.75 -27.84
CA MET A 460 1.55 -18.00 -26.85
C MET A 460 2.68 -18.85 -27.43
N ASN A 461 2.37 -19.87 -28.24
CA ASN A 461 3.38 -20.65 -28.95
C ASN A 461 4.21 -19.78 -29.91
N VAL A 462 3.57 -18.91 -30.69
CA VAL A 462 4.27 -18.02 -31.63
C VAL A 462 5.15 -17.02 -30.89
N LEU A 463 4.57 -16.26 -29.96
CA LEU A 463 5.27 -15.20 -29.23
C LEU A 463 6.34 -15.76 -28.30
N GLY A 464 6.05 -16.84 -27.59
CA GLY A 464 6.99 -17.48 -26.68
C GLY A 464 8.17 -18.15 -27.37
N GLU A 465 7.97 -18.77 -28.55
CA GLU A 465 9.12 -19.29 -29.30
C GLU A 465 9.86 -18.19 -30.06
N ALA A 466 9.20 -17.07 -30.40
CA ALA A 466 9.87 -15.90 -30.98
C ALA A 466 10.74 -15.16 -29.95
N SER A 467 10.30 -15.02 -28.70
CA SER A 467 11.08 -14.36 -27.64
C SER A 467 12.42 -15.06 -27.38
N ARG A 468 12.44 -16.39 -27.45
CA ARG A 468 13.63 -17.23 -27.30
C ARG A 468 14.73 -17.00 -28.34
N GLN A 469 14.38 -16.57 -29.55
CA GLN A 469 15.38 -16.39 -30.61
C GLN A 469 16.39 -15.29 -30.29
N ARG A 470 16.07 -14.34 -29.39
CA ARG A 470 17.05 -13.34 -28.92
C ARG A 470 18.04 -13.87 -27.89
N GLN A 471 17.69 -14.92 -27.13
CA GLN A 471 18.55 -15.48 -26.08
C GLN A 471 19.39 -16.67 -26.54
N TYR A 472 19.14 -17.25 -27.72
CA TYR A 472 20.04 -18.26 -28.29
C TYR A 472 21.28 -17.60 -28.89
N VAL A 473 22.09 -16.95 -28.05
CA VAL A 473 23.53 -17.12 -28.17
C VAL A 473 23.73 -18.55 -27.68
N PRO A 474 24.09 -19.51 -28.54
CA PRO A 474 24.48 -20.81 -28.03
C PRO A 474 25.50 -20.52 -26.92
N ASP A 475 25.39 -21.18 -25.77
CA ASP A 475 26.58 -21.37 -24.94
C ASP A 475 27.63 -21.88 -25.93
N ILE A 476 28.56 -20.99 -26.28
CA ILE A 476 29.79 -21.42 -26.87
C ILE A 476 30.43 -22.14 -25.70
N GLU A 477 30.10 -23.42 -25.56
CA GLU A 477 30.95 -24.37 -24.89
C GLU A 477 32.35 -24.05 -25.37
N GLU A 478 33.18 -23.70 -24.39
CA GLU A 478 34.60 -23.40 -24.46
C GLU A 478 35.30 -24.21 -25.55
N ASP A 479 35.35 -23.72 -26.80
CA ASP A 479 36.17 -24.29 -27.89
C ASP A 479 36.21 -23.36 -29.14
N PHE A 480 36.12 -22.04 -28.96
CA PHE A 480 36.62 -21.11 -29.99
C PHE A 480 38.13 -21.01 -29.83
N ASP A 481 38.85 -21.87 -30.56
CA ASP A 481 40.28 -21.77 -30.75
C ASP A 481 40.59 -20.48 -31.52
N TRP A 482 40.99 -19.45 -30.79
CA TRP A 482 41.32 -18.11 -31.30
C TRP A 482 42.62 -18.09 -32.14
N ASP A 483 43.28 -19.23 -32.34
CA ASP A 483 44.58 -19.31 -33.02
C ASP A 483 44.50 -19.26 -34.56
N ASP A 484 43.31 -19.28 -35.19
CA ASP A 484 43.20 -19.36 -36.66
C ASP A 484 43.03 -18.00 -37.37
N PHE A 485 43.01 -16.87 -36.63
CA PHE A 485 42.90 -15.51 -37.20
C PHE A 485 44.01 -14.57 -36.75
N VAL A 486 45.28 -14.96 -36.95
CA VAL A 486 46.37 -13.98 -37.01
C VAL A 486 47.30 -14.33 -38.18
N GLN A 487 47.07 -13.69 -39.34
CA GLN A 487 48.15 -13.40 -40.27
C GLN A 487 48.58 -11.94 -40.09
N GLU A 488 49.70 -11.82 -39.38
CA GLU A 488 50.78 -10.84 -39.47
C GLU A 488 50.47 -9.41 -39.97
N GLU A 489 50.45 -8.46 -39.02
CA GLU A 489 51.10 -7.16 -39.20
C GLU A 489 51.91 -6.81 -37.92
N GLU A 490 53.24 -6.67 -38.06
CA GLU A 490 54.17 -6.09 -37.07
C GLU A 490 54.56 -4.66 -37.50
N PRO A 491 55.12 -3.77 -36.64
CA PRO A 491 54.95 -3.64 -35.17
C PRO A 491 54.87 -2.16 -34.68
N GLU A 492 54.06 -1.88 -33.65
CA GLU A 492 54.24 -0.72 -32.73
C GLU A 492 54.23 -1.23 -31.26
N GLU A 493 55.00 -2.28 -30.97
CA GLU A 493 54.84 -3.06 -29.73
C GLU A 493 55.50 -2.50 -28.46
N ASN A 494 56.43 -1.54 -28.54
CA ASN A 494 57.19 -1.16 -27.34
C ASN A 494 56.49 -0.14 -26.42
N SER A 495 55.51 0.65 -26.90
CA SER A 495 54.85 1.68 -26.08
C SER A 495 53.60 1.17 -25.35
N ILE A 496 52.82 0.31 -26.02
CA ILE A 496 51.52 -0.15 -25.51
C ILE A 496 51.71 -1.27 -24.45
N ALA A 497 52.76 -2.08 -24.59
CA ALA A 497 53.08 -3.14 -23.64
C ALA A 497 53.47 -2.58 -22.25
N GLU A 498 54.24 -1.48 -22.22
CA GLU A 498 54.63 -0.82 -20.97
C GLU A 498 53.45 -0.16 -20.26
N GLU A 499 52.53 0.45 -21.04
CA GLU A 499 51.31 1.08 -20.49
C GLU A 499 50.33 0.04 -19.96
N ASN A 500 50.19 -1.11 -20.65
CA ASN A 500 49.36 -2.23 -20.17
C ASN A 500 49.92 -2.89 -18.91
N GLU A 501 51.24 -3.04 -18.77
CA GLU A 501 51.88 -3.52 -17.54
C GLU A 501 51.65 -2.56 -16.37
N ARG A 502 51.68 -1.24 -16.64
CA ARG A 502 51.41 -0.21 -15.63
C ARG A 502 49.94 -0.22 -15.20
N LEU A 503 49.00 -0.27 -16.14
CA LEU A 503 47.57 -0.33 -15.85
C LEU A 503 47.19 -1.62 -15.10
N LYS A 504 47.79 -2.76 -15.44
CA LYS A 504 47.60 -4.02 -14.70
C LYS A 504 48.04 -3.92 -13.23
N LYS A 505 49.16 -3.24 -12.96
CA LYS A 505 49.64 -3.00 -11.58
C LYS A 505 48.73 -2.05 -10.81
N GLU A 506 48.21 -1.02 -11.48
CA GLU A 506 47.28 -0.05 -10.88
C GLU A 506 45.92 -0.69 -10.56
N LEU A 507 45.39 -1.52 -11.47
CA LEU A 507 44.19 -2.34 -11.22
C LEU A 507 44.37 -3.32 -10.06
N ALA A 508 45.55 -3.96 -9.96
CA ALA A 508 45.85 -4.86 -8.84
C ALA A 508 45.88 -4.11 -7.49
N GLN A 509 46.48 -2.92 -7.46
CA GLN A 509 46.50 -2.07 -6.27
C GLN A 509 45.10 -1.59 -5.87
N LEU A 510 44.29 -1.14 -6.83
CA LEU A 510 42.91 -0.71 -6.57
C LEU A 510 42.03 -1.86 -6.07
N LYS A 511 42.16 -3.05 -6.65
CA LYS A 511 41.45 -4.25 -6.17
C LYS A 511 41.84 -4.62 -4.74
N GLU A 512 43.11 -4.48 -4.38
CA GLU A 512 43.56 -4.76 -3.01
C GLU A 512 43.09 -3.71 -2.00
N GLN A 513 43.05 -2.43 -2.40
CA GLN A 513 42.48 -1.34 -1.58
C GLN A 513 40.97 -1.55 -1.37
N ALA A 514 40.23 -1.89 -2.42
CA ALA A 514 38.80 -2.19 -2.34
C ALA A 514 38.54 -3.39 -1.41
N LYS A 515 39.35 -4.45 -1.49
CA LYS A 515 39.22 -5.62 -0.60
C LYS A 515 39.46 -5.26 0.87
N LYS A 516 40.43 -4.39 1.15
CA LYS A 516 40.70 -3.90 2.52
C LYS A 516 39.57 -3.02 3.05
N ALA A 517 39.04 -2.11 2.22
CA ALA A 517 37.91 -1.26 2.57
C ALA A 517 36.62 -2.06 2.82
N ASN A 518 36.37 -3.08 2.00
CA ASN A 518 35.19 -3.93 2.14
C ASN A 518 35.26 -4.81 3.40
N TYR A 519 36.48 -5.24 3.78
CA TYR A 519 36.71 -5.93 5.05
C TYR A 519 36.48 -5.04 6.27
N SER A 520 36.93 -3.77 6.24
CA SER A 520 36.66 -2.81 7.32
C SER A 520 35.17 -2.47 7.44
N LEU A 521 34.48 -2.25 6.31
CA LEU A 521 33.04 -1.98 6.30
C LEU A 521 32.23 -3.18 6.78
N SER A 522 32.60 -4.39 6.38
CA SER A 522 31.94 -5.61 6.87
C SER A 522 32.10 -5.79 8.39
N ARG A 523 33.27 -5.40 8.94
CA ARG A 523 33.49 -5.41 10.38
C ARG A 523 32.66 -4.36 11.10
N GLU A 524 32.60 -3.13 10.59
CA GLU A 524 31.78 -2.05 11.16
C GLU A 524 30.29 -2.38 11.11
N ASN A 525 29.80 -2.96 10.01
CA ASN A 525 28.42 -3.41 9.89
C ASN A 525 28.07 -4.50 10.92
N ARG A 526 28.99 -5.43 11.19
CA ARG A 526 28.78 -6.43 12.25
C ARG A 526 28.71 -5.79 13.63
N GLU A 527 29.59 -4.83 13.92
CA GLU A 527 29.58 -4.10 15.20
C GLU A 527 28.33 -3.21 15.36
N LEU A 528 27.81 -2.63 14.28
CA LEU A 528 26.55 -1.87 14.29
C LEU A 528 25.34 -2.79 14.50
N LYS A 529 25.31 -3.96 13.85
CA LYS A 529 24.23 -4.94 14.00
C LYS A 529 24.13 -5.45 15.43
N GLU A 530 25.27 -5.74 16.07
CA GLU A 530 25.32 -6.13 17.49
C GLU A 530 24.85 -5.00 18.44
N LYS A 531 25.09 -3.73 18.10
CA LYS A 531 24.60 -2.59 18.89
C LYS A 531 23.09 -2.42 18.74
N LEU A 532 22.56 -2.64 17.54
CA LEU A 532 21.13 -2.52 17.25
C LEU A 532 20.32 -3.61 17.96
N GLU A 533 20.78 -4.85 17.92
CA GLU A 533 20.16 -5.98 18.63
C GLU A 533 20.11 -5.76 20.16
N LYS A 534 21.18 -5.20 20.74
CA LYS A 534 21.21 -4.81 22.16
C LYS A 534 20.23 -3.67 22.48
N ALA A 535 20.07 -2.71 21.58
CA ALA A 535 19.13 -1.60 21.76
C ALA A 535 17.68 -2.06 21.65
N GLU A 536 17.38 -2.99 20.74
CA GLU A 536 16.05 -3.59 20.58
C GLU A 536 15.65 -4.43 21.79
N SER A 537 16.56 -5.25 22.32
CA SER A 537 16.32 -6.02 23.55
C SER A 537 16.03 -5.10 24.74
N ALA A 538 16.80 -4.01 24.91
CA ALA A 538 16.56 -3.02 25.97
C ALA A 538 15.22 -2.27 25.80
N ALA A 539 14.84 -1.96 24.56
CA ALA A 539 13.56 -1.32 24.26
C ALA A 539 12.38 -2.26 24.56
N GLY A 540 12.51 -3.57 24.25
CA GLY A 540 11.53 -4.60 24.56
C GLY A 540 11.25 -4.72 26.05
N GLU A 541 12.30 -4.78 26.87
CA GLU A 541 12.17 -4.80 28.33
C GLU A 541 11.46 -3.55 28.87
N MET A 542 11.81 -2.37 28.36
CA MET A 542 11.18 -1.10 28.75
C MET A 542 9.69 -1.02 28.34
N THR A 543 9.31 -1.58 27.19
CA THR A 543 7.91 -1.64 26.78
C THR A 543 7.08 -2.59 27.64
N GLN A 544 7.65 -3.72 28.06
CA GLN A 544 6.96 -4.65 28.95
C GLN A 544 6.76 -4.06 30.35
N GLU A 545 7.79 -3.39 30.89
CA GLU A 545 7.67 -2.69 32.18
C GLU A 545 6.60 -1.58 32.15
N LEU A 546 6.49 -0.83 31.04
CA LEU A 546 5.44 0.18 30.87
C LEU A 546 4.03 -0.42 30.80
N ALA A 547 3.87 -1.62 30.23
CA ALA A 547 2.60 -2.33 30.20
C ALA A 547 2.19 -2.77 31.62
N ASP A 548 3.10 -3.38 32.36
CA ASP A 548 2.86 -3.84 33.74
C ASP A 548 2.49 -2.67 34.67
N LEU A 549 3.18 -1.53 34.54
CA LEU A 549 2.90 -0.32 35.33
C LEU A 549 1.55 0.32 34.98
N ARG A 550 1.15 0.33 33.69
CA ARG A 550 -0.16 0.83 33.27
C ARG A 550 -1.30 0.00 33.85
N GLU A 551 -1.12 -1.32 33.91
CA GLU A 551 -2.11 -2.24 34.46
C GLU A 551 -2.29 -2.06 35.98
N ILE A 552 -1.20 -1.80 36.72
CA ILE A 552 -1.27 -1.45 38.15
C ILE A 552 -2.03 -0.15 38.37
N VAL A 553 -1.73 0.90 37.59
CA VAL A 553 -2.44 2.20 37.70
C VAL A 553 -3.93 2.02 37.42
N PHE A 554 -4.28 1.21 36.43
CA PHE A 554 -5.67 0.88 36.12
C PHE A 554 -6.37 0.16 37.28
N ASN A 555 -5.71 -0.83 37.90
CA ASN A 555 -6.24 -1.57 39.05
C ASN A 555 -6.29 -0.74 40.34
N GLN A 556 -5.47 0.30 40.48
CA GLN A 556 -5.54 1.24 41.61
C GLN A 556 -6.66 2.29 41.43
N GLN A 557 -6.94 2.71 40.18
CA GLN A 557 -8.00 3.69 39.87
C GLN A 557 -9.40 3.07 39.92
N ASN A 558 -9.52 1.78 39.60
CA ASN A 558 -10.74 1.02 39.77
C ASN A 558 -10.69 0.30 41.13
N VAL A 559 -11.42 0.78 42.14
CA VAL A 559 -11.66 -0.01 43.36
C VAL A 559 -12.56 -1.19 42.98
N VAL A 560 -11.96 -2.23 42.39
CA VAL A 560 -12.63 -3.49 42.13
C VAL A 560 -12.74 -4.20 43.48
N GLU A 561 -13.92 -4.21 44.07
CA GLU A 561 -14.22 -5.12 45.17
C GLU A 561 -13.94 -6.55 44.69
N ASP A 562 -12.99 -7.23 45.34
CA ASP A 562 -12.63 -8.62 45.08
C ASP A 562 -13.88 -9.51 45.23
N LYS A 563 -14.58 -9.76 44.12
CA LYS A 563 -15.56 -10.85 44.05
C LYS A 563 -14.77 -12.15 44.26
N LYS A 564 -15.17 -12.92 45.27
CA LYS A 564 -14.67 -14.27 45.53
C LYS A 564 -15.02 -15.19 44.36
N GLU A 565 -14.20 -15.17 43.32
CA GLU A 565 -14.14 -16.26 42.36
C GLU A 565 -13.38 -17.43 43.02
N GLU A 566 -13.93 -18.64 42.87
CA GLU A 566 -13.42 -19.86 43.48
C GLU A 566 -11.99 -20.16 42.99
N THR A 567 -11.07 -20.28 43.95
CA THR A 567 -9.64 -20.51 43.74
C THR A 567 -9.41 -21.89 43.11
N LYS A 568 -8.89 -21.96 41.87
CA LYS A 568 -8.46 -23.23 41.23
C LYS A 568 -7.12 -23.76 41.76
N THR A 569 -6.41 -22.99 42.58
CA THR A 569 -5.03 -23.28 43.00
C THR A 569 -4.97 -23.74 44.46
N THR A 570 -4.37 -24.91 44.71
CA THR A 570 -4.17 -25.45 46.06
C THR A 570 -2.90 -24.84 46.68
N PHE A 571 -3.03 -24.26 47.88
CA PHE A 571 -1.91 -23.70 48.65
C PHE A 571 -1.59 -24.56 49.87
N PRO A 572 -0.33 -24.67 50.32
CA PRO A 572 0.86 -23.96 49.85
C PRO A 572 1.39 -24.45 48.48
N TYR A 573 1.89 -23.53 47.66
CA TYR A 573 2.56 -23.81 46.39
C TYR A 573 4.07 -23.63 46.54
N HIS A 574 4.83 -24.64 46.11
CA HIS A 574 6.28 -24.64 46.18
C HIS A 574 6.90 -24.18 44.85
N THR A 575 7.73 -23.14 44.90
CA THR A 575 8.29 -22.50 43.70
C THR A 575 9.58 -23.19 43.26
N THR A 576 9.79 -23.29 41.95
CA THR A 576 11.01 -23.91 41.39
C THR A 576 12.15 -22.92 41.23
N ARG A 577 11.82 -21.64 40.95
CA ARG A 577 12.77 -20.54 40.85
C ARG A 577 13.05 -19.88 42.19
N ARG A 578 14.21 -19.22 42.30
CA ARG A 578 14.59 -18.40 43.46
C ARG A 578 13.93 -17.03 43.36
N LEU A 579 12.75 -16.91 43.94
CA LEU A 579 11.99 -15.68 43.93
C LEU A 579 12.29 -14.82 45.18
N VAL A 580 12.48 -13.52 44.97
CA VAL A 580 12.60 -12.53 46.05
C VAL A 580 11.51 -11.48 45.88
N ALA A 581 10.75 -11.23 46.93
CA ALA A 581 9.67 -10.24 46.93
C ALA A 581 9.95 -9.11 47.92
N PHE A 582 9.69 -7.86 47.51
CA PHE A 582 9.88 -6.67 48.33
C PHE A 582 8.55 -5.96 48.59
N GLY A 583 8.33 -5.57 49.85
CA GLY A 583 7.15 -4.82 50.31
C GLY A 583 6.03 -5.69 50.88
N GLY A 584 4.95 -5.02 51.31
CA GLY A 584 3.76 -5.63 51.91
C GLY A 584 3.65 -5.39 53.42
N HIS A 585 2.42 -5.16 53.91
CA HIS A 585 2.16 -4.94 55.34
C HIS A 585 2.12 -6.28 56.13
N ASP A 586 2.34 -6.24 57.46
CA ASP A 586 2.46 -7.42 58.32
C ASP A 586 1.32 -8.45 58.23
N SER A 587 0.09 -7.99 57.95
CA SER A 587 -1.06 -8.88 57.75
C SER A 587 -0.96 -9.64 56.43
N TRP A 588 -0.57 -8.94 55.36
CA TRP A 588 -0.40 -9.51 54.03
C TRP A 588 0.77 -10.50 54.00
N LEU A 589 1.89 -10.14 54.62
CA LEU A 589 3.07 -11.00 54.72
C LEU A 589 2.78 -12.32 55.46
N ARG A 590 2.00 -12.28 56.54
CA ARG A 590 1.61 -13.50 57.27
C ARG A 590 0.78 -14.44 56.40
N GLU A 591 -0.11 -13.90 55.57
CA GLU A 591 -0.98 -14.69 54.70
C GLU A 591 -0.24 -15.24 53.48
N ILE A 592 0.52 -14.41 52.75
CA ILE A 592 1.18 -14.84 51.52
C ILE A 592 2.35 -15.79 51.79
N LYS A 593 3.09 -15.62 52.90
CA LYS A 593 4.16 -16.55 53.29
C LYS A 593 3.63 -17.95 53.57
N PHE A 594 2.40 -18.08 54.04
CA PHE A 594 1.76 -19.38 54.21
C PHE A 594 1.42 -20.02 52.85
N LYS A 595 1.11 -19.21 51.83
CA LYS A 595 0.69 -19.69 50.51
C LYS A 595 1.86 -20.02 49.58
N VAL A 596 2.95 -19.25 49.64
CA VAL A 596 4.17 -19.45 48.82
C VAL A 596 5.41 -19.42 49.73
N PRO A 597 5.66 -20.51 50.49
CA PRO A 597 6.67 -20.53 51.54
C PRO A 597 8.12 -20.39 51.04
N ASP A 598 8.37 -20.71 49.77
CA ASP A 598 9.73 -20.70 49.19
C ASP A 598 10.16 -19.31 48.68
N VAL A 599 9.23 -18.35 48.62
CA VAL A 599 9.53 -16.97 48.20
C VAL A 599 10.16 -16.21 49.36
N ARG A 600 11.31 -15.57 49.11
CA ARG A 600 11.98 -14.77 50.13
C ARG A 600 11.41 -13.35 50.17
N PHE A 601 10.63 -13.06 51.21
CA PHE A 601 10.06 -11.72 51.43
C PHE A 601 11.01 -10.82 52.24
N MET A 602 11.28 -9.63 51.72
CA MET A 602 12.16 -8.62 52.30
C MET A 602 11.37 -7.32 52.56
N GLY A 603 11.77 -6.58 53.61
CA GLY A 603 11.25 -5.24 53.90
C GLY A 603 11.81 -4.18 52.96
N GLU A 604 11.61 -2.90 53.28
CA GLU A 604 12.07 -1.77 52.45
C GLU A 604 13.60 -1.64 52.35
N ASP A 605 14.35 -2.22 53.30
CA ASP A 605 15.81 -2.18 53.34
C ASP A 605 16.45 -3.44 52.73
N ILE A 606 17.30 -3.24 51.73
CA ILE A 606 18.10 -4.31 51.12
C ILE A 606 19.29 -4.61 52.02
N SER A 607 19.20 -5.68 52.81
CA SER A 607 20.28 -6.06 53.74
C SER A 607 21.58 -6.46 53.02
N SER A 608 21.51 -6.94 51.77
CA SER A 608 22.68 -7.21 50.92
C SER A 608 22.29 -7.27 49.44
N PRO A 609 23.05 -6.61 48.53
CA PRO A 609 22.83 -6.70 47.08
C PRO A 609 22.91 -8.12 46.52
N GLU A 610 23.60 -9.03 47.20
CA GLU A 610 23.73 -10.44 46.81
C GLU A 610 22.40 -11.19 46.77
N ILE A 611 21.40 -10.73 47.52
CA ILE A 611 20.08 -11.33 47.56
C ILE A 611 19.38 -11.15 46.20
N ILE A 612 19.47 -9.94 45.62
CA ILE A 612 18.95 -9.65 44.29
C ILE A 612 19.79 -10.36 43.23
N ARG A 613 21.13 -10.35 43.37
CA ARG A 613 22.03 -11.03 42.44
C ARG A 613 21.71 -12.52 42.28
N ARG A 614 21.32 -13.21 43.36
CA ARG A 614 21.02 -14.65 43.38
C ARG A 614 19.56 -15.01 43.09
N ALA A 615 18.69 -14.01 42.93
CA ALA A 615 17.30 -14.20 42.55
C ALA A 615 17.19 -14.44 41.05
N ASP A 616 16.26 -15.30 40.65
CA ASP A 616 15.90 -15.50 39.25
C ASP A 616 14.88 -14.46 38.81
N VAL A 617 13.94 -14.11 39.70
CA VAL A 617 12.92 -13.06 39.48
C VAL A 617 12.71 -12.26 40.75
N VAL A 618 12.60 -10.93 40.60
CA VAL A 618 12.34 -9.98 41.68
C VAL A 618 10.90 -9.47 41.59
N TRP A 619 10.14 -9.64 42.65
CA TRP A 619 8.76 -9.17 42.78
C TRP A 619 8.67 -7.93 43.66
N ILE A 620 7.82 -6.97 43.31
CA ILE A 620 7.62 -5.73 44.06
C ILE A 620 6.13 -5.51 44.33
N GLN A 621 5.77 -5.32 45.61
CA GLN A 621 4.44 -4.87 46.00
C GLN A 621 4.44 -3.35 46.14
N THR A 622 3.94 -2.67 45.11
CA THR A 622 4.02 -1.19 44.98
C THR A 622 3.17 -0.45 46.01
N ASN A 623 2.12 -1.08 46.55
CA ASN A 623 1.22 -0.47 47.53
C ASN A 623 1.84 -0.24 48.92
N CYS A 624 3.00 -0.85 49.22
CA CYS A 624 3.60 -0.84 50.55
C CYS A 624 5.13 -0.73 50.48
N ILE A 625 5.65 0.12 49.58
CA ILE A 625 7.07 0.42 49.50
C ILE A 625 7.31 1.91 49.25
N GLY A 626 8.24 2.51 50.01
CA GLY A 626 8.67 3.88 49.80
C GLY A 626 9.36 4.11 48.45
N HIS A 627 9.04 5.23 47.79
CA HIS A 627 9.53 5.61 46.45
C HIS A 627 11.06 5.55 46.31
N LYS A 628 11.82 5.89 47.37
CA LYS A 628 13.30 5.85 47.35
C LYS A 628 13.86 4.42 47.33
N SER A 629 13.27 3.51 48.09
CA SER A 629 13.66 2.09 48.13
C SER A 629 13.23 1.36 46.86
N TYR A 630 12.09 1.76 46.29
CA TYR A 630 11.56 1.25 45.02
C TYR A 630 12.57 1.39 43.86
N TYR A 631 13.07 2.60 43.58
CA TYR A 631 14.06 2.80 42.51
C TYR A 631 15.38 2.09 42.81
N GLY A 632 15.81 2.06 44.07
CA GLY A 632 17.04 1.36 44.46
C GLY A 632 16.99 -0.14 44.16
N ILE A 633 15.85 -0.80 44.37
CA ILE A 633 15.66 -2.22 44.06
C ILE A 633 15.65 -2.45 42.55
N ILE A 634 14.94 -1.62 41.78
CA ILE A 634 14.87 -1.73 40.32
C ILE A 634 16.24 -1.52 39.69
N ASP A 635 16.96 -0.48 40.11
CA ASP A 635 18.29 -0.18 39.58
C ASP A 635 19.28 -1.32 39.89
N LEU A 636 19.19 -1.93 41.08
CA LEU A 636 19.98 -3.11 41.42
C LEU A 636 19.58 -4.36 40.62
N ALA A 637 18.29 -4.60 40.40
CA ALA A 637 17.81 -5.72 39.61
C ALA A 637 18.25 -5.59 38.14
N ARG A 638 18.10 -4.41 37.53
CA ARG A 638 18.59 -4.10 36.18
C ARG A 638 20.11 -4.23 36.09
N LYS A 639 20.85 -3.72 37.08
CA LYS A 639 22.32 -3.86 37.14
C LYS A 639 22.78 -5.32 37.12
N TYR A 640 21.98 -6.23 37.66
CA TYR A 640 22.27 -7.67 37.67
C TYR A 640 21.52 -8.47 36.61
N GLY A 641 20.80 -7.81 35.68
CA GLY A 641 20.02 -8.48 34.62
C GLY A 641 18.93 -9.39 35.17
N ARG A 642 18.26 -8.99 36.26
CA ARG A 642 17.18 -9.76 36.89
C ARG A 642 15.82 -9.22 36.48
N LYS A 643 14.94 -10.14 36.06
CA LYS A 643 13.56 -9.83 35.66
C LYS A 643 12.82 -9.22 36.86
N VAL A 644 12.24 -8.04 36.67
CA VAL A 644 11.39 -7.39 37.67
C VAL A 644 9.92 -7.63 37.33
N ARG A 645 9.13 -7.95 38.35
CA ARG A 645 7.68 -8.17 38.28
C ARG A 645 6.98 -7.40 39.39
N TYR A 646 5.72 -7.08 39.15
CA TYR A 646 4.91 -6.30 40.08
C TYR A 646 3.66 -7.06 40.47
N PHE A 647 3.31 -7.01 41.75
CA PHE A 647 2.03 -7.51 42.21
C PHE A 647 0.92 -6.56 41.76
N LYS A 648 -0.04 -7.11 41.00
CA LYS A 648 -1.14 -6.32 40.42
C LYS A 648 -2.30 -6.09 41.38
N TYR A 649 -2.33 -6.82 42.49
CA TYR A 649 -3.44 -6.88 43.44
C TYR A 649 -2.98 -6.51 44.85
N ALA A 650 -3.92 -6.04 45.69
CA ALA A 650 -3.67 -5.82 47.12
C ALA A 650 -3.86 -7.11 47.96
N SER A 651 -4.69 -8.05 47.49
CA SER A 651 -4.99 -9.30 48.19
C SER A 651 -3.82 -10.29 48.15
N ALA A 652 -3.44 -10.84 49.31
CA ALA A 652 -2.37 -11.85 49.43
C ALA A 652 -2.69 -13.14 48.68
N THR A 653 -3.98 -13.53 48.64
CA THR A 653 -4.41 -14.71 47.89
C THR A 653 -4.24 -14.52 46.38
N LYS A 654 -4.68 -13.39 45.83
CA LYS A 654 -4.51 -13.07 44.40
C LYS A 654 -3.06 -12.89 43.99
N CYS A 655 -2.24 -12.30 44.86
CA CYS A 655 -0.80 -12.19 44.64
C CYS A 655 -0.12 -13.57 44.60
N ALA A 656 -0.54 -14.52 45.46
CA ALA A 656 -0.02 -15.88 45.43
C ALA A 656 -0.42 -16.62 44.13
N GLU A 657 -1.65 -16.43 43.64
CA GLU A 657 -2.09 -16.94 42.34
C GLU A 657 -1.21 -16.39 41.19
N GLN A 658 -0.92 -15.09 41.21
CA GLN A 658 -0.07 -14.44 40.20
C GLN A 658 1.35 -15.03 40.15
N VAL A 659 1.92 -15.42 41.30
CA VAL A 659 3.23 -16.10 41.36
C VAL A 659 3.15 -17.47 40.70
N VAL A 660 2.07 -18.21 40.93
CA VAL A 660 1.85 -19.54 40.33
C VAL A 660 1.67 -19.44 38.81
N GLU A 661 0.93 -18.43 38.34
CA GLU A 661 0.77 -18.17 36.91
C GLU A 661 2.11 -17.86 36.22
N GLU A 662 2.95 -16.99 36.80
CA GLU A 662 4.27 -16.67 36.24
C GLU A 662 5.22 -17.89 36.27
N GLU A 663 5.13 -18.77 37.29
CA GLU A 663 5.89 -20.03 37.32
C GLU A 663 5.44 -21.02 36.23
N ASN A 664 4.18 -20.95 35.79
CA ASN A 664 3.64 -21.83 34.75
C ASN A 664 3.78 -21.26 33.32
N THR A 665 3.88 -19.93 33.17
CA THR A 665 3.95 -19.26 31.85
C THR A 665 5.37 -19.27 31.26
N ASP A 666 6.40 -19.37 32.12
CA ASP A 666 7.82 -19.44 31.74
C ASP A 666 8.38 -20.90 31.77
N LYS A 667 7.52 -21.94 31.72
CA LYS A 667 7.92 -23.33 31.44
C LYS A 667 7.85 -23.61 29.95
#